data_AF-A0A415IIJ9-F1
#
_entry.id   AF-A0A415IIJ9-F1
#
_cell.length_a   1.000
_cell.length_b   1.000
_cell.length_c   1.000
_cell.angle_alpha   90.00
_cell.angle_beta   90.00
_cell.angle_gamma   90.00
#
_symmetry.space_group_name_H-M   'P 1'
#
loop_
_entity.id
_entity.type
_entity.pdbx_description
1 polymer ?
#
loop_
_entity_poly.entity_id
_entity_poly.type
_entity_poly.pdbx_seq_one_letter_code
_entity_poly.pdbx_strand_id
1 'polypeptide(L)'
;MKLIRLWGILLFVLTSCNFRSSDLEEALVLAGNNRPELEAVLNHFRDRGKVAYESACFLITNMQYHESKDEIVLDSLYNSYFIHTDSLYRGIFSKIPLNEQKEYKGREYDSLRLTLGEIFNTLPAPQIKSGVHLSDLQTVKSNFLIDNIEEAIKIWEANEYDYRKDFDFFKEFILPYRTTNEYLAHKRSEIRKMYESLLVDTASIRTQIEHYKIYVDKCRWINHHTKPKGHLGIYDLFVPKFKMDCHNMTNWSCNVLRACGIPTIYEFTPKWTDRDNRHFWCVSPDSIGILQPYTAPDNNIREDWESDIKYAGKVYRKTYGAQKNTPYFWADEDEFIPESFKTPLLSDQTFRYHQTITLRLPFKVDSHNNIAYLAMFTVDNKLVPVGWGKIDHSKHEIIFEQVPLNTLFFPVCYDADNMLPIAEPFIIYSSSISKDIPEPLTTNELPRNVVDVSVIDGKLSFNKQRRWSDLKYLTLNCDTSQKIRMHLLRKYPQKRRMKTFYEKLNGACLLGGNQERGEYDTLCTIKEMPVPYLQEIAFENCKQYRYYRFCTSNSEPVNIAHMEFLGNYSPNHNCTIPTALPVFSEEELVRQKSCQLYRINGVPIRTGSKPEYAFDNNYNTYVGAASIGMDFKTPVQITSIRFVPRNANNMIVPGNSYMLLYYDGEWKEHKVLRAEHQYLDFENVPVATLYWLRNLTEGKEELPFFYINEKQYFLHIDTVLL
;
A
#
# COMPACT_ATOMS: atom_id res chain seq x y z
N MET A 1 -92.07 -4.76 13.16
CA MET A 1 -92.14 -3.70 14.20
C MET A 1 -90.85 -3.73 15.01
N LYS A 2 -90.15 -2.59 15.10
CA LYS A 2 -89.45 -2.01 16.28
C LYS A 2 -88.58 -2.94 17.15
N LEU A 3 -87.39 -2.62 17.64
CA LEU A 3 -86.44 -1.49 17.65
C LEU A 3 -85.30 -1.97 18.59
N ILE A 4 -84.01 -1.68 18.31
CA ILE A 4 -83.00 -1.08 19.23
C ILE A 4 -82.70 -1.81 20.59
N ARG A 5 -81.48 -2.09 21.09
CA ARG A 5 -80.11 -1.52 20.95
C ARG A 5 -79.09 -2.34 21.80
N LEU A 6 -77.82 -2.34 21.35
CA LEU A 6 -76.53 -2.17 22.10
C LEU A 6 -76.33 -2.96 23.43
N TRP A 7 -75.21 -3.66 23.68
CA TRP A 7 -73.83 -3.15 23.79
C TRP A 7 -72.81 -4.26 23.51
N GLY A 8 -71.73 -3.89 22.81
CA GLY A 8 -70.58 -4.74 22.56
C GLY A 8 -69.47 -4.55 23.61
N ILE A 9 -68.67 -5.60 23.76
CA ILE A 9 -67.28 -5.52 24.23
C ILE A 9 -66.47 -6.32 23.20
N LEU A 10 -65.76 -5.58 22.34
CA LEU A 10 -64.79 -6.12 21.40
C LEU A 10 -63.45 -6.19 22.15
N LEU A 11 -62.98 -7.40 22.48
CA LEU A 11 -61.63 -7.62 22.98
C LEU A 11 -60.66 -7.43 21.81
N PHE A 12 -60.14 -6.22 21.65
CA PHE A 12 -58.95 -5.95 20.84
C PHE A 12 -57.74 -6.56 21.55
N VAL A 13 -57.29 -7.73 21.07
CA VAL A 13 -55.95 -8.22 21.31
C VAL A 13 -55.01 -7.28 20.56
N LEU A 14 -54.38 -6.35 21.28
CA LEU A 14 -53.26 -5.56 20.80
C LEU A 14 -52.04 -6.49 20.66
N THR A 15 -51.91 -7.16 19.52
CA THR A 15 -50.61 -7.71 19.09
C THR A 15 -49.72 -6.54 18.73
N SER A 16 -48.90 -6.11 19.68
CA SER A 16 -47.78 -5.20 19.45
C SER A 16 -46.92 -5.73 18.29
N CYS A 17 -46.73 -4.89 17.26
CA CYS A 17 -45.88 -5.15 16.12
C CYS A 17 -44.41 -5.30 16.54
N ASN A 18 -43.97 -6.51 16.83
CA ASN A 18 -42.55 -6.90 16.91
C ASN A 18 -42.19 -7.66 15.64
N PHE A 19 -42.02 -6.96 14.52
CA PHE A 19 -41.46 -7.60 13.32
C PHE A 19 -39.93 -7.55 13.44
N ARG A 20 -39.35 -8.53 14.16
CA ARG A 20 -37.93 -8.85 14.05
C ARG A 20 -37.70 -9.34 12.62
N SER A 21 -36.66 -8.86 11.94
CA SER A 21 -36.28 -9.44 10.64
C SER A 21 -35.86 -10.90 10.81
N SER A 22 -36.00 -11.70 9.76
CA SER A 22 -35.53 -13.10 9.73
C SER A 22 -34.07 -13.20 10.16
N ASP A 23 -33.23 -12.33 9.61
CA ASP A 23 -31.78 -12.35 9.79
C ASP A 23 -31.38 -11.99 11.23
N LEU A 24 -32.15 -11.10 11.90
CA LEU A 24 -31.92 -10.75 13.29
C LEU A 24 -32.28 -11.92 14.21
N GLU A 25 -33.39 -12.61 13.96
CA GLU A 25 -33.76 -13.77 14.77
C GLU A 25 -32.78 -14.93 14.55
N GLU A 26 -32.30 -15.15 13.32
CA GLU A 26 -31.24 -16.11 13.03
C GLU A 26 -29.97 -15.82 13.82
N ALA A 27 -29.51 -14.56 13.84
CA ALA A 27 -28.37 -14.15 14.65
C ALA A 27 -28.59 -14.41 16.15
N LEU A 28 -29.79 -14.16 16.67
CA LEU A 28 -30.14 -14.45 18.07
C LEU A 28 -30.17 -15.96 18.39
N VAL A 29 -30.56 -16.80 17.43
CA VAL A 29 -30.48 -18.25 17.56
C VAL A 29 -29.02 -18.71 17.58
N LEU A 30 -28.20 -18.21 16.65
CA LEU A 30 -26.77 -18.53 16.56
C LEU A 30 -25.97 -18.06 17.79
N ALA A 31 -26.44 -17.04 18.51
CA ALA A 31 -25.85 -16.58 19.76
C ALA A 31 -25.92 -17.61 20.92
N GLY A 32 -26.82 -18.59 20.83
CA GLY A 32 -26.96 -19.65 21.83
C GLY A 32 -27.11 -19.10 23.25
N ASN A 33 -26.21 -19.51 24.15
CA ASN A 33 -26.22 -19.07 25.56
C ASN A 33 -26.03 -17.55 25.74
N ASN A 34 -25.50 -16.86 24.74
CA ASN A 34 -25.30 -15.41 24.78
C ASN A 34 -26.52 -14.61 24.28
N ARG A 35 -27.56 -15.27 23.78
CA ARG A 35 -28.81 -14.62 23.32
C ARG A 35 -29.38 -13.59 24.31
N PRO A 36 -29.46 -13.86 25.64
CA PRO A 36 -30.00 -12.88 26.59
C PRO A 36 -29.23 -11.55 26.61
N GLU A 37 -27.91 -11.58 26.38
CA GLU A 37 -27.09 -10.36 26.29
C GLU A 37 -27.51 -9.54 25.06
N LEU A 38 -27.67 -10.17 23.89
CA LEU A 38 -28.05 -9.48 22.67
C LEU A 38 -29.49 -8.95 22.73
N GLU A 39 -30.41 -9.71 23.34
CA GLU A 39 -31.77 -9.23 23.60
C GLU A 39 -31.80 -8.05 24.59
N ALA A 40 -30.90 -8.02 25.58
CA ALA A 40 -30.77 -6.87 26.47
C ALA A 40 -30.35 -5.59 25.71
N VAL A 41 -29.47 -5.69 24.71
CA VAL A 41 -29.11 -4.55 23.84
C VAL A 41 -30.32 -4.06 23.05
N LEU A 42 -31.07 -4.96 22.40
CA LEU A 42 -32.27 -4.59 21.65
C LEU A 42 -33.34 -3.93 22.54
N ASN A 43 -33.51 -4.45 23.76
CA ASN A 43 -34.44 -3.90 24.73
C ASN A 43 -34.02 -2.49 25.19
N HIS A 44 -32.71 -2.28 25.42
CA HIS A 44 -32.16 -0.97 25.81
C HIS A 44 -32.44 0.11 24.77
N PHE A 45 -32.34 -0.20 23.47
CA PHE A 45 -32.53 0.77 22.39
C PHE A 45 -33.94 0.84 21.79
N ARG A 46 -34.86 -0.04 22.20
CA ARG A 46 -36.21 -0.16 21.61
C ARG A 46 -36.97 1.17 21.52
N ASP A 47 -36.92 1.94 22.60
CA ASP A 47 -37.67 3.21 22.73
C ASP A 47 -36.77 4.44 22.56
N ARG A 48 -35.51 4.25 22.13
CA ARG A 48 -34.49 5.31 21.98
C ARG A 48 -34.48 5.95 20.58
N GLY A 49 -35.52 5.68 19.79
CA GLY A 49 -35.67 6.20 18.44
C GLY A 49 -35.02 5.31 17.37
N LYS A 50 -35.33 5.65 16.12
CA LYS A 50 -35.06 4.80 14.95
C LYS A 50 -33.58 4.50 14.73
N VAL A 51 -32.73 5.53 14.79
CA VAL A 51 -31.27 5.40 14.56
C VAL A 51 -30.64 4.43 15.55
N ALA A 52 -30.96 4.57 16.84
CA ALA A 52 -30.37 3.76 17.90
C ALA A 52 -30.81 2.29 17.80
N TYR A 53 -32.11 2.04 17.61
CA TYR A 53 -32.62 0.67 17.48
C TYR A 53 -32.09 -0.03 16.22
N GLU A 54 -32.10 0.66 15.07
CA GLU A 54 -31.58 0.07 13.84
C GLU A 54 -30.06 -0.13 13.86
N SER A 55 -29.31 0.69 14.59
CA SER A 55 -27.89 0.47 14.85
C SER A 55 -27.65 -0.84 15.63
N ALA A 56 -28.46 -1.10 16.66
CA ALA A 56 -28.40 -2.35 17.42
C ALA A 56 -28.73 -3.56 16.53
N CYS A 57 -29.83 -3.48 15.76
CA CYS A 57 -30.22 -4.52 14.82
C CYS A 57 -29.13 -4.79 13.78
N PHE A 58 -28.55 -3.74 13.18
CA PHE A 58 -27.48 -3.85 12.18
C PHE A 58 -26.25 -4.54 12.75
N LEU A 59 -25.78 -4.15 13.93
CA LEU A 59 -24.61 -4.77 14.55
C LEU A 59 -24.89 -6.25 14.84
N ILE A 60 -25.96 -6.55 15.57
CA ILE A 60 -26.29 -7.92 15.99
C ILE A 60 -26.47 -8.86 14.80
N THR A 61 -27.18 -8.43 13.75
CA THR A 61 -27.43 -9.26 12.57
C THR A 61 -26.12 -9.68 11.89
N ASN A 62 -25.14 -8.78 11.84
CA ASN A 62 -23.88 -9.02 11.13
C ASN A 62 -22.80 -9.67 11.99
N MET A 63 -22.95 -9.72 13.32
CA MET A 63 -22.00 -10.36 14.24
C MET A 63 -21.68 -11.84 13.90
N GLN A 64 -22.58 -12.53 13.20
CA GLN A 64 -22.34 -13.91 12.73
C GLN A 64 -21.10 -14.07 11.83
N TYR A 65 -20.67 -12.98 11.18
CA TYR A 65 -19.52 -12.98 10.26
C TYR A 65 -18.23 -12.45 10.91
N HIS A 66 -18.25 -12.16 12.23
CA HIS A 66 -17.14 -11.54 12.94
C HIS A 66 -16.64 -12.44 14.08
N GLU A 67 -15.32 -12.51 14.21
CA GLU A 67 -14.64 -13.24 15.27
C GLU A 67 -13.28 -12.62 15.63
N SER A 68 -12.81 -12.87 16.86
CA SER A 68 -11.40 -12.63 17.21
C SER A 68 -10.58 -13.90 16.95
N LYS A 69 -9.51 -13.81 16.14
CA LYS A 69 -8.65 -14.99 15.86
C LYS A 69 -7.72 -15.33 17.03
N ASP A 70 -7.24 -14.30 17.72
CA ASP A 70 -6.34 -14.41 18.86
C ASP A 70 -6.95 -13.72 20.07
N GLU A 71 -6.65 -14.22 21.27
CA GLU A 71 -6.90 -13.53 22.54
C GLU A 71 -5.57 -12.95 23.05
N ILE A 72 -5.54 -11.65 23.34
CA ILE A 72 -4.37 -10.96 23.87
C ILE A 72 -4.67 -10.53 25.31
N VAL A 73 -4.00 -11.17 26.27
CA VAL A 73 -4.11 -10.83 27.68
C VAL A 73 -2.83 -10.11 28.12
N LEU A 74 -3.01 -8.87 28.58
CA LEU A 74 -1.94 -8.02 29.08
C LEU A 74 -2.02 -7.89 30.60
N ASP A 75 -0.86 -7.88 31.25
CA ASP A 75 -0.75 -7.51 32.65
C ASP A 75 -1.17 -6.04 32.85
N SER A 76 -1.82 -5.71 33.98
CA SER A 76 -2.31 -4.36 34.27
C SER A 76 -1.17 -3.32 34.33
N LEU A 77 0.07 -3.75 34.58
CA LEU A 77 1.27 -2.91 34.51
C LEU A 77 1.49 -2.26 33.15
N TYR A 78 1.02 -2.86 32.04
CA TYR A 78 1.06 -2.24 30.72
C TYR A 78 0.21 -0.96 30.68
N ASN A 79 -0.98 -0.99 31.26
CA ASN A 79 -1.85 0.19 31.31
C ASN A 79 -1.19 1.30 32.12
N SER A 80 -0.61 0.98 33.29
CA SER A 80 0.14 1.95 34.10
C SER A 80 1.33 2.55 33.33
N TYR A 81 2.07 1.72 32.59
CA TYR A 81 3.19 2.17 31.76
C TYR A 81 2.72 3.16 30.68
N PHE A 82 1.67 2.83 29.92
CA PHE A 82 1.23 3.70 28.82
C PHE A 82 0.55 4.99 29.31
N ILE A 83 -0.17 4.97 30.44
CA ILE A 83 -0.65 6.18 31.12
C ILE A 83 0.53 7.09 31.49
N HIS A 84 1.63 6.53 32.00
CA HIS A 84 2.83 7.30 32.33
C HIS A 84 3.44 7.94 31.08
N THR A 85 3.58 7.19 29.97
CA THR A 85 4.14 7.73 28.73
C THR A 85 3.23 8.77 28.06
N ASP A 86 1.90 8.66 28.19
CA ASP A 86 0.97 9.70 27.74
C ASP A 86 1.12 10.99 28.56
N SER A 87 1.30 10.87 29.88
CA SER A 87 1.59 12.03 30.74
C SER A 87 2.89 12.73 30.33
N LEU A 88 3.94 11.97 30.00
CA LEU A 88 5.19 12.52 29.46
C LEU A 88 4.98 13.22 28.12
N TYR A 89 4.21 12.62 27.20
CA TYR A 89 3.85 13.27 25.94
C TYR A 89 3.20 14.64 26.20
N ARG A 90 2.21 14.71 27.09
CA ARG A 90 1.55 15.97 27.44
C ARG A 90 2.52 16.97 28.07
N GLY A 91 3.40 16.52 28.96
CA GLY A 91 4.41 17.37 29.59
C GLY A 91 5.42 17.97 28.62
N ILE A 92 5.85 17.19 27.63
CA ILE A 92 6.87 17.59 26.65
C ILE A 92 6.26 18.42 25.51
N PHE A 93 5.12 17.99 24.96
CA PHE A 93 4.64 18.48 23.68
C PHE A 93 3.44 19.43 23.75
N SER A 94 2.68 19.50 24.85
CA SER A 94 1.43 20.29 24.91
C SER A 94 1.59 21.79 24.62
N LYS A 95 2.79 22.36 24.83
CA LYS A 95 3.10 23.77 24.57
C LYS A 95 3.81 24.01 23.24
N ILE A 96 4.11 22.94 22.50
CA ILE A 96 4.84 23.00 21.24
C ILE A 96 3.81 23.01 20.10
N PRO A 97 3.89 23.96 19.14
CA PRO A 97 3.05 23.94 17.95
C PRO A 97 3.17 22.64 17.14
N LEU A 98 2.09 22.20 16.50
CA LEU A 98 2.01 20.89 15.84
C LEU A 98 3.12 20.67 14.78
N ASN A 99 3.44 21.70 13.99
CA ASN A 99 4.51 21.67 12.99
C ASN A 99 5.89 21.45 13.62
N GLU A 100 6.17 22.12 14.74
CA GLU A 100 7.42 21.94 15.48
C GLU A 100 7.48 20.57 16.15
N GLN A 101 6.34 20.07 16.67
CA GLN A 101 6.27 18.71 17.18
C GLN A 101 6.68 17.72 16.09
N LYS A 102 6.09 17.79 14.89
CA LYS A 102 6.39 16.89 13.77
C LYS A 102 7.89 16.75 13.52
N GLU A 103 8.63 17.86 13.52
CA GLU A 103 10.06 17.90 13.26
C GLU A 103 10.93 17.62 14.49
N TYR A 104 10.35 17.59 15.69
CA TYR A 104 11.08 17.40 16.93
C TYR A 104 11.85 16.06 16.98
N LYS A 105 13.17 16.16 17.18
CA LYS A 105 14.13 15.04 17.35
C LYS A 105 15.07 15.30 18.54
N GLY A 106 14.61 16.03 19.56
CA GLY A 106 15.42 16.40 20.72
C GLY A 106 16.13 15.20 21.34
N ARG A 107 17.39 15.37 21.74
CA ARG A 107 18.21 14.31 22.37
C ARG A 107 18.33 14.50 23.87
N GLU A 108 17.86 15.63 24.39
CA GLU A 108 17.85 15.97 25.81
C GLU A 108 17.06 14.96 26.67
N TYR A 109 16.15 14.20 26.07
CA TYR A 109 15.37 13.16 26.75
C TYR A 109 15.90 11.74 26.51
N ASP A 110 17.06 11.54 25.87
CA ASP A 110 17.55 10.19 25.55
C ASP A 110 17.78 9.33 26.81
N SER A 111 18.31 9.91 27.89
CA SER A 111 18.46 9.20 29.17
C SER A 111 17.12 8.73 29.73
N LEU A 112 16.09 9.58 29.70
CA LEU A 112 14.73 9.22 30.13
C LEU A 112 14.18 8.07 29.27
N ARG A 113 14.34 8.16 27.95
CA ARG A 113 13.84 7.15 27.00
C ARG A 113 14.54 5.79 27.19
N LEU A 114 15.83 5.79 27.53
CA LEU A 114 16.56 4.57 27.91
C LEU A 114 15.98 3.96 29.19
N THR A 115 15.78 4.75 30.24
CA THR A 115 15.14 4.30 31.49
C THR A 115 13.75 3.73 31.25
N LEU A 116 12.93 4.37 30.40
CA LEU A 116 11.62 3.84 30.00
C LEU A 116 11.74 2.48 29.31
N GLY A 117 12.73 2.32 28.43
CA GLY A 117 13.05 1.04 27.79
C GLY A 117 13.41 -0.04 28.82
N GLU A 118 14.22 0.29 29.83
CA GLU A 118 14.58 -0.63 30.92
C GLU A 118 13.34 -1.05 31.74
N ILE A 119 12.51 -0.08 32.15
CA ILE A 119 11.25 -0.33 32.87
C ILE A 119 10.36 -1.26 32.05
N PHE A 120 10.14 -0.93 30.78
CA PHE A 120 9.31 -1.72 29.87
C PHE A 120 9.81 -3.17 29.74
N ASN A 121 11.13 -3.38 29.70
CA ASN A 121 11.71 -4.71 29.56
C ASN A 121 11.46 -5.60 30.78
N THR A 122 11.18 -5.01 31.96
CA THR A 122 10.80 -5.74 33.17
C THR A 122 9.34 -6.21 33.17
N LEU A 123 8.50 -5.69 32.27
CA LEU A 123 7.10 -6.09 32.17
C LEU A 123 6.95 -7.58 31.80
N PRO A 124 5.94 -8.28 32.36
CA PRO A 124 5.61 -9.65 31.98
C PRO A 124 5.34 -9.75 30.48
N ALA A 125 5.72 -10.86 29.85
CA ALA A 125 5.41 -11.06 28.44
C ALA A 125 3.88 -11.14 28.22
N PRO A 126 3.35 -10.59 27.11
CA PRO A 126 1.94 -10.71 26.79
C PRO A 126 1.56 -12.19 26.60
N GLN A 127 0.40 -12.59 27.12
CA GLN A 127 -0.14 -13.92 26.87
C GLN A 127 -1.02 -13.87 25.62
N ILE A 128 -0.57 -14.51 24.55
CA ILE A 128 -1.30 -14.61 23.28
C ILE A 128 -1.79 -16.04 23.15
N LYS A 129 -3.12 -16.23 23.14
CA LYS A 129 -3.73 -17.51 22.78
C LYS A 129 -4.19 -17.42 21.34
N SER A 130 -3.50 -18.14 20.45
CA SER A 130 -3.80 -18.11 19.02
C SER A 130 -4.78 -19.18 18.58
N GLY A 131 -5.54 -18.87 17.52
CA GLY A 131 -6.48 -19.81 16.90
C GLY A 131 -7.69 -20.15 17.77
N VAL A 132 -8.09 -19.24 18.66
CA VAL A 132 -9.22 -19.46 19.59
C VAL A 132 -10.57 -19.31 18.88
N HIS A 133 -10.63 -18.52 17.80
CA HIS A 133 -11.85 -18.27 17.01
C HIS A 133 -13.06 -17.89 17.89
N LEU A 134 -13.00 -16.71 18.49
CA LEU A 134 -14.04 -16.20 19.38
C LEU A 134 -15.15 -15.52 18.57
N SER A 135 -16.24 -16.22 18.31
CA SER A 135 -17.42 -15.67 17.63
C SER A 135 -18.01 -14.50 18.42
N ASP A 136 -18.29 -13.38 17.73
CA ASP A 136 -18.85 -12.20 18.39
C ASP A 136 -20.23 -12.47 18.96
N LEU A 137 -21.09 -13.20 18.23
CA LEU A 137 -22.44 -13.56 18.69
C LEU A 137 -22.44 -14.31 20.03
N GLN A 138 -21.42 -15.14 20.25
CA GLN A 138 -21.35 -16.02 21.41
C GLN A 138 -20.60 -15.40 22.59
N THR A 139 -19.77 -14.38 22.36
CA THR A 139 -18.82 -13.88 23.36
C THR A 139 -19.04 -12.41 23.76
N VAL A 140 -19.49 -11.55 22.85
CA VAL A 140 -19.66 -10.11 23.11
C VAL A 140 -20.85 -9.86 24.04
N LYS A 141 -20.64 -9.03 25.06
CA LYS A 141 -21.62 -8.74 26.11
C LYS A 141 -22.42 -7.47 25.85
N SER A 142 -23.61 -7.41 26.44
CA SER A 142 -24.55 -6.30 26.27
C SER A 142 -23.93 -4.95 26.65
N ASN A 143 -23.20 -4.90 27.76
CA ASN A 143 -22.54 -3.69 28.26
C ASN A 143 -21.46 -3.13 27.31
N PHE A 144 -20.87 -3.96 26.45
CA PHE A 144 -19.90 -3.54 25.44
C PHE A 144 -20.62 -2.93 24.23
N LEU A 145 -21.66 -3.60 23.73
CA LEU A 145 -22.45 -3.12 22.59
C LEU A 145 -23.22 -1.84 22.91
N ILE A 146 -23.82 -1.76 24.11
CA ILE A 146 -24.50 -0.55 24.58
C ILE A 146 -23.54 0.63 24.65
N ASP A 147 -22.34 0.45 25.22
CA ASP A 147 -21.31 1.50 25.24
C ASP A 147 -20.97 1.97 23.82
N ASN A 148 -20.72 1.02 22.91
CA ASN A 148 -20.38 1.33 21.53
C ASN A 148 -21.48 2.15 20.82
N ILE A 149 -22.74 1.71 20.93
CA ILE A 149 -23.87 2.34 20.26
C ILE A 149 -24.14 3.71 20.88
N GLU A 150 -24.19 3.85 22.20
CA GLU A 150 -24.40 5.15 22.86
C GLU A 150 -23.33 6.18 22.45
N GLU A 151 -22.05 5.78 22.44
CA GLU A 151 -20.98 6.67 21.97
C GLU A 151 -21.09 7.00 20.47
N ALA A 152 -21.55 6.05 19.64
CA ALA A 152 -21.84 6.29 18.22
C ALA A 152 -22.96 7.33 18.04
N ILE A 153 -24.02 7.22 18.83
CA ILE A 153 -25.19 8.10 18.73
C ILE A 153 -24.83 9.51 19.19
N LYS A 154 -23.96 9.67 20.19
CA LYS A 154 -23.42 11.01 20.53
C LYS A 154 -22.71 11.65 19.35
N ILE A 155 -21.94 10.88 18.58
CA ILE A 155 -21.28 11.37 17.36
C ILE A 155 -22.33 11.72 16.29
N TRP A 156 -23.35 10.87 16.12
CA TRP A 156 -24.45 11.12 15.18
C TRP A 156 -25.16 12.45 15.47
N GLU A 157 -25.53 12.67 16.72
CA GLU A 157 -26.24 13.87 17.17
C GLU A 157 -25.35 15.11 17.04
N ALA A 158 -24.09 15.03 17.45
CA ALA A 158 -23.15 16.15 17.40
C ALA A 158 -22.81 16.59 15.96
N ASN A 159 -22.89 15.69 14.98
CA ASN A 159 -22.67 15.99 13.56
C ASN A 159 -23.97 16.30 12.81
N GLU A 160 -25.12 16.33 13.49
CA GLU A 160 -26.44 16.62 12.91
C GLU A 160 -26.79 15.73 11.71
N TYR A 161 -26.39 14.45 11.74
CA TYR A 161 -26.68 13.51 10.65
C TYR A 161 -28.19 13.32 10.43
N ASP A 162 -28.58 13.24 9.16
CA ASP A 162 -29.94 12.94 8.73
C ASP A 162 -30.09 11.45 8.45
N TYR A 163 -31.14 10.83 9.00
CA TYR A 163 -31.34 9.38 8.88
C TYR A 163 -31.43 8.92 7.40
N ARG A 164 -32.12 9.67 6.52
CA ARG A 164 -32.35 9.21 5.14
C ARG A 164 -31.09 9.32 4.28
N LYS A 165 -30.21 10.26 4.61
CA LYS A 165 -28.99 10.53 3.84
C LYS A 165 -27.78 9.80 4.39
N ASP A 166 -27.65 9.74 5.71
CA ASP A 166 -26.37 9.46 6.35
C ASP A 166 -26.33 8.12 7.08
N PHE A 167 -27.45 7.43 7.29
CA PHE A 167 -27.46 6.20 8.08
C PHE A 167 -26.63 5.07 7.45
N ASP A 168 -26.67 4.93 6.12
CA ASP A 168 -25.86 3.94 5.40
C ASP A 168 -24.36 4.23 5.49
N PHE A 169 -23.99 5.51 5.50
CA PHE A 169 -22.61 5.92 5.73
C PHE A 169 -22.21 5.68 7.19
N PHE A 170 -23.00 6.17 8.14
CA PHE A 170 -22.75 6.06 9.58
C PHE A 170 -22.56 4.60 10.04
N LYS A 171 -23.44 3.69 9.58
CA LYS A 171 -23.42 2.30 10.03
C LYS A 171 -22.15 1.54 9.62
N GLU A 172 -21.43 2.02 8.60
CA GLU A 172 -20.16 1.43 8.12
C GLU A 172 -18.92 2.24 8.52
N PHE A 173 -19.03 3.58 8.62
CA PHE A 173 -17.89 4.48 8.82
C PHE A 173 -17.70 4.97 10.26
N ILE A 174 -18.72 4.85 11.12
CA ILE A 174 -18.65 5.30 12.53
C ILE A 174 -19.11 4.20 13.48
N LEU A 175 -20.28 3.59 13.25
CA LEU A 175 -20.90 2.63 14.16
C LEU A 175 -20.08 1.38 14.52
N PRO A 176 -19.28 0.77 13.62
CA PRO A 176 -18.59 -0.50 13.90
C PRO A 176 -17.62 -0.39 15.09
N TYR A 177 -17.70 -1.36 16.01
CA TYR A 177 -16.77 -1.47 17.15
C TYR A 177 -15.45 -2.19 16.80
N ARG A 178 -15.38 -2.79 15.61
CA ARG A 178 -14.19 -3.47 15.10
C ARG A 178 -14.00 -3.25 13.61
N THR A 179 -12.80 -3.58 13.13
CA THR A 179 -12.41 -3.43 11.73
C THR A 179 -12.10 -4.76 11.06
N THR A 180 -11.34 -5.66 11.69
CA THR A 180 -11.06 -6.98 11.12
C THR A 180 -11.41 -8.13 12.06
N ASN A 181 -10.45 -8.59 12.85
CA ASN A 181 -10.50 -9.79 13.67
C ASN A 181 -9.64 -9.62 14.94
N GLU A 182 -9.43 -8.36 15.34
CA GLU A 182 -8.69 -7.95 16.53
C GLU A 182 -9.44 -8.31 17.81
N TYR A 183 -8.72 -8.64 18.87
CA TYR A 183 -9.31 -8.93 20.16
C TYR A 183 -10.00 -7.69 20.78
N LEU A 184 -11.23 -7.86 21.26
CA LEU A 184 -12.07 -6.78 21.79
C LEU A 184 -11.75 -6.46 23.26
N ALA A 185 -10.55 -5.95 23.52
CA ALA A 185 -10.09 -5.64 24.87
C ALA A 185 -10.64 -4.33 25.45
N HIS A 186 -11.04 -3.38 24.59
CA HIS A 186 -11.41 -2.01 24.98
C HIS A 186 -12.78 -1.61 24.45
N LYS A 187 -13.55 -0.94 25.30
CA LYS A 187 -14.80 -0.27 24.92
C LYS A 187 -14.53 0.97 24.08
N ARG A 188 -15.54 1.43 23.31
CA ARG A 188 -15.41 2.65 22.50
C ARG A 188 -15.11 3.86 23.37
N SER A 189 -15.81 4.01 24.50
CA SER A 189 -15.60 5.12 25.43
C SER A 189 -14.16 5.16 25.99
N GLU A 190 -13.56 3.99 26.25
CA GLU A 190 -12.19 3.86 26.72
C GLU A 190 -11.19 4.29 25.65
N ILE A 191 -11.38 3.84 24.41
CA ILE A 191 -10.56 4.25 23.26
C ILE A 191 -10.70 5.77 23.05
N ARG A 192 -11.93 6.29 23.00
CA ARG A 192 -12.20 7.73 22.83
C ARG A 192 -11.46 8.56 23.87
N LYS A 193 -11.51 8.16 25.14
CA LYS A 193 -10.86 8.88 26.25
C LYS A 193 -9.35 9.02 26.08
N MET A 194 -8.68 8.08 25.40
CA MET A 194 -7.24 8.16 25.13
C MET A 194 -6.90 9.31 24.15
N TYR A 195 -7.82 9.67 23.25
CA TYR A 195 -7.53 10.56 22.11
C TYR A 195 -8.41 11.81 22.03
N GLU A 196 -9.50 11.91 22.81
CA GLU A 196 -10.51 12.97 22.64
C GLU A 196 -9.93 14.38 22.77
N SER A 197 -8.97 14.59 23.68
CA SER A 197 -8.31 15.88 23.86
C SER A 197 -7.46 16.32 22.66
N LEU A 198 -7.15 15.41 21.75
CA LEU A 198 -6.32 15.65 20.57
C LEU A 198 -7.17 15.79 19.30
N LEU A 199 -8.28 15.04 19.23
CA LEU A 199 -9.01 14.80 17.98
C LEU A 199 -10.37 15.46 17.90
N VAL A 200 -11.07 15.75 19.00
CA VAL A 200 -12.51 16.12 18.93
C VAL A 200 -12.75 17.59 18.55
N ASP A 201 -11.82 18.52 18.85
CA ASP A 201 -11.99 19.96 18.62
C ASP A 201 -10.98 20.51 17.60
N THR A 202 -11.15 20.15 16.33
CA THR A 202 -10.27 20.68 15.26
C THR A 202 -11.07 21.03 14.00
N ALA A 203 -10.50 21.93 13.19
CA ALA A 203 -11.18 22.52 12.03
C ALA A 203 -11.49 21.56 10.87
N SER A 204 -10.84 20.39 10.77
CA SER A 204 -11.08 19.45 9.66
C SER A 204 -10.58 18.03 9.95
N ILE A 205 -11.14 17.03 9.26
CA ILE A 205 -10.67 15.63 9.29
C ILE A 205 -9.16 15.52 9.00
N ARG A 206 -8.66 16.30 8.03
CA ARG A 206 -7.23 16.32 7.71
C ARG A 206 -6.39 16.78 8.91
N THR A 207 -6.85 17.78 9.65
CA THR A 207 -6.19 18.26 10.88
C THR A 207 -6.23 17.20 11.97
N GLN A 208 -7.38 16.54 12.17
CA GLN A 208 -7.51 15.45 13.14
C GLN A 208 -6.54 14.30 12.84
N ILE A 209 -6.45 13.89 11.56
CA ILE A 209 -5.52 12.82 11.14
C ILE A 209 -4.06 13.26 11.32
N GLU A 210 -3.71 14.53 11.09
CA GLU A 210 -2.35 15.02 11.35
C GLU A 210 -2.02 15.00 12.85
N HIS A 211 -2.96 15.38 13.71
CA HIS A 211 -2.82 15.27 15.17
C HIS A 211 -2.61 13.82 15.59
N TYR A 212 -3.42 12.89 15.08
CA TYR A 212 -3.31 11.46 15.35
C TYR A 212 -1.94 10.90 14.94
N LYS A 213 -1.51 11.19 13.71
CA LYS A 213 -0.22 10.78 13.15
C LYS A 213 0.96 11.29 14.00
N ILE A 214 0.94 12.57 14.37
CA ILE A 214 2.02 13.17 15.16
C ILE A 214 2.03 12.60 16.57
N TYR A 215 0.86 12.45 17.21
CA TYR A 215 0.76 11.80 18.51
C TYR A 215 1.39 10.40 18.50
N VAL A 216 1.01 9.57 17.53
CA VAL A 216 1.55 8.22 17.38
C VAL A 216 3.07 8.23 17.11
N ASP A 217 3.58 9.12 16.24
CA ASP A 217 5.03 9.31 16.04
C ASP A 217 5.74 9.67 17.36
N LYS A 218 5.15 10.53 18.18
CA LYS A 218 5.76 10.96 19.45
C LYS A 218 5.68 9.92 20.56
N CYS A 219 4.59 9.16 20.66
CA CYS A 219 4.54 7.99 21.53
C CYS A 219 5.67 7.02 21.17
N ARG A 220 5.90 6.75 19.89
CA ARG A 220 7.00 5.90 19.42
C ARG A 220 8.37 6.50 19.67
N TRP A 221 8.50 7.82 19.54
CA TRP A 221 9.74 8.51 19.88
C TRP A 221 10.05 8.36 21.37
N ILE A 222 9.08 8.59 22.27
CA ILE A 222 9.23 8.38 23.73
C ILE A 222 9.62 6.92 24.01
N ASN A 223 8.94 5.97 23.38
CA ASN A 223 9.14 4.53 23.58
C ASN A 223 10.23 3.90 22.70
N HIS A 224 11.13 4.70 22.12
CA HIS A 224 12.07 4.19 21.09
C HIS A 224 12.94 3.02 21.54
N HIS A 225 13.26 2.93 22.84
CA HIS A 225 14.11 1.88 23.41
C HIS A 225 13.34 0.69 23.98
N THR A 226 12.01 0.67 23.87
CA THR A 226 11.21 -0.49 24.30
C THR A 226 11.42 -1.67 23.34
N LYS A 227 11.37 -2.88 23.88
CA LYS A 227 11.49 -4.12 23.11
C LYS A 227 10.27 -5.00 23.37
N PRO A 228 9.16 -4.79 22.64
CA PRO A 228 7.93 -5.56 22.86
C PRO A 228 8.20 -7.05 22.59
N LYS A 229 7.72 -7.90 23.51
CA LYS A 229 7.89 -9.36 23.49
C LYS A 229 6.79 -10.08 22.69
N GLY A 230 5.90 -9.32 22.05
CA GLY A 230 4.73 -9.78 21.29
C GLY A 230 3.77 -8.62 21.06
N HIS A 231 2.69 -8.85 20.33
CA HIS A 231 1.63 -7.85 20.09
C HIS A 231 0.94 -7.45 21.40
N LEU A 232 0.66 -6.16 21.53
CA LEU A 232 0.09 -5.50 22.72
C LEU A 232 -1.30 -4.89 22.44
N GLY A 233 -1.98 -5.36 21.39
CA GLY A 233 -3.26 -4.78 20.95
C GLY A 233 -3.08 -3.32 20.56
N ILE A 234 -3.97 -2.44 21.04
CA ILE A 234 -3.95 -1.00 20.71
C ILE A 234 -2.60 -0.33 21.02
N TYR A 235 -1.87 -0.83 22.01
CA TYR A 235 -0.57 -0.27 22.41
C TYR A 235 0.56 -0.52 21.40
N ASP A 236 0.36 -1.38 20.40
CA ASP A 236 1.29 -1.52 19.27
C ASP A 236 1.46 -0.21 18.49
N LEU A 237 0.47 0.70 18.56
CA LEU A 237 0.59 2.05 18.01
C LEU A 237 1.71 2.85 18.70
N PHE A 238 1.98 2.62 19.99
CA PHE A 238 2.83 3.49 20.81
C PHE A 238 4.28 3.02 20.94
N VAL A 239 4.61 1.83 20.44
CA VAL A 239 5.95 1.22 20.53
C VAL A 239 6.61 1.12 19.15
N PRO A 240 7.93 0.87 19.07
CA PRO A 240 8.61 0.65 17.80
C PRO A 240 7.91 -0.44 16.98
N LYS A 241 7.65 -0.14 15.70
CA LYS A 241 6.85 -1.00 14.83
C LYS A 241 7.46 -2.39 14.66
N PHE A 242 6.60 -3.40 14.69
CA PHE A 242 6.91 -4.70 14.12
C PHE A 242 7.09 -4.59 12.61
N LYS A 243 7.99 -5.41 12.05
CA LYS A 243 8.18 -5.47 10.60
C LYS A 243 6.92 -6.04 9.95
N MET A 244 6.50 -5.44 8.82
CA MET A 244 5.36 -5.90 7.99
C MET A 244 3.99 -5.88 8.69
N ASP A 245 3.83 -5.06 9.73
CA ASP A 245 2.61 -5.01 10.56
C ASP A 245 1.57 -3.96 10.08
N CYS A 246 1.52 -3.66 8.78
CA CYS A 246 0.61 -2.64 8.26
C CYS A 246 -0.87 -2.95 8.53
N HIS A 247 -1.26 -4.24 8.50
CA HIS A 247 -2.62 -4.68 8.81
C HIS A 247 -3.08 -4.22 10.20
N ASN A 248 -2.31 -4.54 11.25
CA ASN A 248 -2.63 -4.23 12.63
C ASN A 248 -2.63 -2.72 12.90
N MET A 249 -1.66 -2.01 12.32
CA MET A 249 -1.58 -0.55 12.43
C MET A 249 -2.82 0.13 11.85
N THR A 250 -3.20 -0.21 10.62
CA THR A 250 -4.40 0.34 9.97
C THR A 250 -5.67 -0.05 10.73
N ASN A 251 -5.75 -1.28 11.24
CA ASN A 251 -6.89 -1.73 12.03
C ASN A 251 -7.10 -0.87 13.28
N TRP A 252 -6.09 -0.75 14.15
CA TRP A 252 -6.20 0.07 15.35
C TRP A 252 -6.39 1.55 15.05
N SER A 253 -5.74 2.08 14.00
CA SER A 253 -5.99 3.44 13.53
C SER A 253 -7.46 3.64 13.14
N CYS A 254 -8.07 2.69 12.43
CA CYS A 254 -9.48 2.77 12.04
C CYS A 254 -10.39 2.83 13.27
N ASN A 255 -10.19 1.93 14.24
CA ASN A 255 -10.98 1.90 15.48
C ASN A 255 -10.82 3.18 16.31
N VAL A 256 -9.60 3.70 16.45
CA VAL A 256 -9.32 4.95 17.18
C VAL A 256 -10.02 6.15 16.53
N LEU A 257 -9.87 6.30 15.21
CA LEU A 257 -10.45 7.43 14.49
C LEU A 257 -11.99 7.40 14.58
N ARG A 258 -12.62 6.24 14.39
CA ARG A 258 -14.07 6.05 14.56
C ARG A 258 -14.55 6.40 15.97
N ALA A 259 -13.83 5.94 17.00
CA ALA A 259 -14.18 6.21 18.40
C ALA A 259 -14.16 7.72 18.73
N CYS A 260 -13.36 8.50 18.01
CA CYS A 260 -13.30 9.96 18.13
C CYS A 260 -14.21 10.70 17.13
N GLY A 261 -15.08 10.00 16.42
CA GLY A 261 -16.05 10.61 15.49
C GLY A 261 -15.51 10.94 14.11
N ILE A 262 -14.33 10.44 13.74
CA ILE A 262 -13.74 10.64 12.41
C ILE A 262 -14.18 9.48 11.52
N PRO A 263 -15.01 9.73 10.48
CA PRO A 263 -15.50 8.66 9.62
C PRO A 263 -14.34 7.97 8.91
N THR A 264 -14.16 6.68 9.18
CA THR A 264 -13.00 5.93 8.69
C THR A 264 -13.42 4.53 8.28
N ILE A 265 -12.86 4.01 7.20
CA ILE A 265 -13.04 2.60 6.82
C ILE A 265 -11.74 2.00 6.31
N TYR A 266 -11.67 0.68 6.39
CA TYR A 266 -10.51 -0.12 6.04
C TYR A 266 -10.59 -0.60 4.59
N GLU A 267 -9.53 -0.34 3.83
CA GLU A 267 -9.37 -0.81 2.45
C GLU A 267 -8.02 -1.48 2.25
N PHE A 268 -7.95 -2.37 1.26
CA PHE A 268 -6.72 -3.10 0.95
C PHE A 268 -6.63 -3.56 -0.50
N THR A 269 -5.40 -3.81 -0.93
CA THR A 269 -5.11 -4.51 -2.19
C THR A 269 -4.64 -5.93 -1.88
N PRO A 270 -5.22 -6.99 -2.49
CA PRO A 270 -4.69 -8.35 -2.35
C PRO A 270 -3.29 -8.47 -2.95
N LYS A 271 -3.00 -7.65 -3.95
CA LYS A 271 -1.69 -7.59 -4.58
C LYS A 271 -1.46 -6.26 -5.28
N TRP A 272 -0.27 -5.70 -5.17
CA TRP A 272 0.17 -4.60 -6.03
C TRP A 272 0.36 -5.07 -7.47
N THR A 273 0.19 -4.17 -8.43
CA THR A 273 0.45 -4.49 -9.84
C THR A 273 1.94 -4.74 -10.13
N ASP A 274 2.83 -4.15 -9.34
CA ASP A 274 4.27 -4.13 -9.59
C ASP A 274 5.12 -4.91 -8.57
N ARG A 275 4.51 -5.47 -7.51
CA ARG A 275 5.21 -6.23 -6.47
C ARG A 275 4.30 -7.27 -5.82
N ASP A 276 4.91 -8.24 -5.16
CA ASP A 276 4.21 -9.37 -4.56
C ASP A 276 3.97 -9.15 -3.07
N ASN A 277 3.06 -8.21 -2.74
CA ASN A 277 2.67 -7.91 -1.38
C ASN A 277 1.22 -7.40 -1.32
N ARG A 278 0.59 -7.62 -0.16
CA ARG A 278 -0.64 -6.94 0.25
C ARG A 278 -0.30 -5.59 0.89
N HIS A 279 -1.27 -4.69 0.89
CA HIS A 279 -1.20 -3.46 1.67
C HIS A 279 -2.58 -3.02 2.12
N PHE A 280 -2.63 -2.30 3.24
CA PHE A 280 -3.85 -1.94 3.94
C PHE A 280 -3.78 -0.45 4.31
N TRP A 281 -4.91 0.25 4.21
CA TRP A 281 -4.98 1.68 4.50
C TRP A 281 -6.36 2.08 5.01
N CYS A 282 -6.42 3.27 5.59
CA CYS A 282 -7.66 3.91 6.02
C CYS A 282 -8.20 4.79 4.89
N VAL A 283 -9.51 5.03 4.92
CA VAL A 283 -10.22 5.93 4.01
C VAL A 283 -11.18 6.80 4.81
N SER A 284 -11.11 8.11 4.58
CA SER A 284 -11.98 9.11 5.21
C SER A 284 -12.43 10.16 4.19
N PRO A 285 -13.57 10.83 4.38
CA PRO A 285 -14.02 11.87 3.48
C PRO A 285 -13.11 13.11 3.57
N ASP A 286 -12.93 13.78 2.44
CA ASP A 286 -12.40 15.15 2.38
C ASP A 286 -13.49 16.19 2.67
N SER A 287 -13.15 17.47 2.52
CA SER A 287 -14.05 18.60 2.82
C SER A 287 -15.30 18.68 1.94
N ILE A 288 -15.34 17.97 0.80
CA ILE A 288 -16.52 17.89 -0.08
C ILE A 288 -17.20 16.53 -0.02
N GLY A 289 -16.76 15.65 0.90
CA GLY A 289 -17.34 14.33 1.13
C GLY A 289 -16.76 13.22 0.25
N ILE A 290 -15.77 13.49 -0.62
CA ILE A 290 -15.15 12.44 -1.43
C ILE A 290 -14.19 11.63 -0.55
N LEU A 291 -14.31 10.32 -0.61
CA LEU A 291 -13.50 9.40 0.18
C LEU A 291 -12.07 9.37 -0.35
N GLN A 292 -11.09 9.62 0.53
CA GLN A 292 -9.67 9.67 0.18
C GLN A 292 -8.85 8.68 1.03
N PRO A 293 -7.91 7.95 0.41
CA PRO A 293 -7.09 6.96 1.11
C PRO A 293 -5.85 7.56 1.79
N TYR A 294 -5.36 6.87 2.83
CA TYR A 294 -4.10 7.15 3.51
C TYR A 294 -3.63 5.98 4.38
N THR A 295 -2.33 5.69 4.37
CA THR A 295 -1.72 4.67 5.25
C THR A 295 -1.53 5.20 6.67
N ALA A 296 -2.56 5.09 7.50
CA ALA A 296 -2.48 5.44 8.92
C ALA A 296 -1.59 4.44 9.70
N PRO A 297 -0.86 4.89 10.74
CA PRO A 297 -0.77 6.26 11.25
C PRO A 297 0.28 7.13 10.54
N ASP A 298 0.98 6.61 9.53
CA ASP A 298 2.18 7.25 8.98
C ASP A 298 1.90 8.39 8.00
N ASN A 299 0.76 8.29 7.32
CA ASN A 299 0.35 9.21 6.27
C ASN A 299 -0.98 9.84 6.61
N ASN A 300 -1.11 11.11 6.25
CA ASN A 300 -2.38 11.81 6.19
C ASN A 300 -3.04 11.57 4.82
N ILE A 301 -4.29 11.98 4.68
CA ILE A 301 -5.09 11.93 3.45
C ILE A 301 -4.23 12.27 2.22
N ARG A 302 -4.12 11.29 1.32
CA ARG A 302 -3.40 11.33 0.03
C ARG A 302 -1.88 11.57 0.08
N GLU A 303 -1.23 11.57 1.24
CA GLU A 303 0.23 11.81 1.30
C GLU A 303 1.07 10.74 0.59
N ASP A 304 0.55 9.52 0.48
CA ASP A 304 1.19 8.35 -0.14
C ASP A 304 0.51 7.90 -1.45
N TRP A 305 -0.42 8.69 -1.97
CA TRP A 305 -1.12 8.41 -3.23
C TRP A 305 -0.13 8.28 -4.41
N GLU A 306 0.72 9.29 -4.59
CA GLU A 306 1.65 9.36 -5.73
C GLU A 306 2.77 8.31 -5.65
N SER A 307 3.19 7.95 -4.43
CA SER A 307 4.27 7.01 -4.20
C SER A 307 3.82 5.55 -4.19
N ASP A 308 2.59 5.28 -3.73
CA ASP A 308 2.17 3.93 -3.37
C ASP A 308 0.73 3.60 -3.83
N ILE A 309 -0.29 4.19 -3.20
CA ILE A 309 -1.68 3.70 -3.27
C ILE A 309 -2.29 3.70 -4.69
N LYS A 310 -1.91 4.65 -5.56
CA LYS A 310 -2.43 4.70 -6.94
C LYS A 310 -2.08 3.49 -7.81
N TYR A 311 -1.16 2.65 -7.34
CA TYR A 311 -0.70 1.45 -8.03
C TYR A 311 -1.28 0.16 -7.46
N ALA A 312 -2.28 0.27 -6.59
CA ALA A 312 -3.05 -0.88 -6.12
C ALA A 312 -3.60 -1.67 -7.32
N GLY A 313 -3.76 -2.98 -7.20
CA GLY A 313 -4.40 -3.77 -8.24
C GLY A 313 -5.92 -3.65 -8.13
N LYS A 314 -6.56 -4.75 -7.73
CA LYS A 314 -7.94 -4.73 -7.22
C LYS A 314 -7.95 -4.18 -5.80
N VAL A 315 -8.98 -3.40 -5.46
CA VAL A 315 -9.12 -2.83 -4.11
C VAL A 315 -10.42 -3.28 -3.48
N TYR A 316 -10.35 -3.73 -2.23
CA TYR A 316 -11.51 -4.15 -1.46
C TYR A 316 -11.62 -3.35 -0.17
N ARG A 317 -12.85 -2.93 0.12
CA ARG A 317 -13.25 -2.38 1.40
C ARG A 317 -13.76 -3.49 2.28
N LYS A 318 -13.31 -3.48 3.53
CA LYS A 318 -13.86 -4.35 4.57
C LYS A 318 -15.02 -3.63 5.26
N THR A 319 -16.23 -4.11 5.01
CA THR A 319 -17.47 -3.60 5.62
C THR A 319 -17.77 -4.35 6.92
N TYR A 320 -18.56 -3.75 7.79
CA TYR A 320 -19.14 -4.47 8.93
C TYR A 320 -20.36 -5.29 8.48
N GLY A 321 -21.17 -4.73 7.58
CA GLY A 321 -22.32 -5.40 6.99
C GLY A 321 -21.93 -6.40 5.89
N ALA A 322 -22.60 -7.54 5.85
CA ALA A 322 -22.41 -8.55 4.80
C ALA A 322 -22.86 -8.07 3.42
N GLN A 323 -22.04 -8.35 2.40
CA GLN A 323 -22.25 -8.02 1.00
C GLN A 323 -22.71 -9.29 0.26
N LYS A 324 -23.93 -9.27 -0.29
CA LYS A 324 -24.55 -10.43 -0.97
C LYS A 324 -23.90 -10.77 -2.32
N ASN A 325 -23.09 -9.87 -2.87
CA ASN A 325 -22.36 -10.04 -4.12
C ASN A 325 -20.92 -10.51 -3.91
N THR A 326 -20.73 -11.50 -3.05
CA THR A 326 -19.41 -12.07 -2.71
C THR A 326 -19.38 -13.56 -2.99
N PRO A 327 -18.18 -14.15 -3.21
CA PRO A 327 -17.99 -15.59 -3.31
C PRO A 327 -18.65 -16.37 -2.17
N TYR A 328 -18.62 -15.81 -0.96
CA TYR A 328 -19.23 -16.41 0.23
C TYR A 328 -20.70 -16.80 0.08
N PHE A 329 -21.51 -16.02 -0.66
CA PHE A 329 -22.93 -16.31 -0.86
C PHE A 329 -23.26 -16.97 -2.21
N TRP A 330 -22.29 -17.04 -3.13
CA TRP A 330 -22.51 -17.60 -4.47
C TRP A 330 -21.98 -19.02 -4.61
N ALA A 331 -20.98 -19.38 -3.80
CA ALA A 331 -20.41 -20.72 -3.80
C ALA A 331 -21.46 -21.75 -3.39
N ASP A 332 -21.46 -22.90 -4.06
CA ASP A 332 -22.11 -24.10 -3.54
C ASP A 332 -21.31 -24.67 -2.35
N GLU A 333 -21.92 -25.59 -1.58
CA GLU A 333 -21.35 -26.11 -0.32
C GLU A 333 -19.92 -26.67 -0.46
N ASP A 334 -19.61 -27.30 -1.60
CA ASP A 334 -18.32 -27.92 -1.90
C ASP A 334 -17.40 -27.05 -2.79
N GLU A 335 -17.85 -25.87 -3.21
CA GLU A 335 -17.07 -25.00 -4.10
C GLU A 335 -15.94 -24.29 -3.32
N PHE A 336 -14.71 -24.42 -3.81
CA PHE A 336 -13.55 -23.82 -3.16
C PHE A 336 -13.53 -22.30 -3.30
N ILE A 337 -13.38 -21.63 -2.16
CA ILE A 337 -13.17 -20.18 -2.07
C ILE A 337 -11.77 -19.91 -1.52
N PRO A 338 -10.93 -19.13 -2.24
CA PRO A 338 -9.65 -18.65 -1.70
C PRO A 338 -9.84 -17.93 -0.37
N GLU A 339 -8.95 -18.18 0.60
CA GLU A 339 -9.06 -17.65 1.97
C GLU A 339 -9.26 -16.13 2.03
N SER A 340 -8.65 -15.37 1.11
CA SER A 340 -8.82 -13.91 1.04
C SER A 340 -10.23 -13.45 0.68
N PHE A 341 -11.04 -14.32 0.07
CA PHE A 341 -12.41 -14.05 -0.36
C PHE A 341 -13.44 -14.91 0.38
N LYS A 342 -13.00 -15.75 1.34
CA LYS A 342 -13.87 -16.56 2.20
C LYS A 342 -14.49 -15.73 3.33
N THR A 343 -15.15 -14.65 2.95
CA THR A 343 -15.85 -13.74 3.86
C THR A 343 -16.88 -12.92 3.07
N PRO A 344 -18.05 -12.64 3.65
CA PRO A 344 -19.04 -11.78 3.00
C PRO A 344 -18.78 -10.29 3.23
N LEU A 345 -17.72 -9.93 3.96
CA LEU A 345 -17.48 -8.57 4.44
C LEU A 345 -16.69 -7.71 3.44
N LEU A 346 -16.72 -8.05 2.16
CA LEU A 346 -15.92 -7.39 1.13
C LEU A 346 -16.81 -6.66 0.13
N SER A 347 -16.49 -5.39 -0.09
CA SER A 347 -17.02 -4.58 -1.18
C SER A 347 -15.89 -4.21 -2.13
N ASP A 348 -16.04 -4.50 -3.41
CA ASP A 348 -15.10 -4.10 -4.44
C ASP A 348 -15.15 -2.58 -4.65
N GLN A 349 -14.02 -1.91 -4.43
CA GLN A 349 -13.86 -0.46 -4.55
C GLN A 349 -12.84 -0.10 -5.63
N THR A 350 -12.51 -1.03 -6.54
CA THR A 350 -11.49 -0.83 -7.58
C THR A 350 -11.75 0.42 -8.43
N PHE A 351 -13.02 0.75 -8.70
CA PHE A 351 -13.40 1.95 -9.47
C PHE A 351 -12.93 3.28 -8.86
N ARG A 352 -12.68 3.31 -7.54
CA ARG A 352 -12.16 4.51 -6.87
C ARG A 352 -10.68 4.72 -7.13
N TYR A 353 -9.97 3.69 -7.57
CA TYR A 353 -8.51 3.69 -7.78
C TYR A 353 -8.14 3.63 -9.26
N HIS A 354 -9.02 3.06 -10.09
CA HIS A 354 -8.80 2.87 -11.52
C HIS A 354 -10.07 3.15 -12.32
N GLN A 355 -9.87 3.46 -13.60
CA GLN A 355 -10.95 3.31 -14.55
C GLN A 355 -11.24 1.82 -14.72
N THR A 356 -12.50 1.44 -14.54
CA THR A 356 -12.93 0.04 -14.56
C THR A 356 -14.10 -0.20 -15.49
N ILE A 357 -14.22 -1.44 -15.97
CA ILE A 357 -15.37 -1.92 -16.74
C ILE A 357 -15.99 -3.16 -16.10
N THR A 358 -17.22 -3.50 -16.47
CA THR A 358 -17.76 -4.85 -16.29
C THR A 358 -17.44 -5.66 -17.55
N LEU A 359 -16.76 -6.79 -17.37
CA LEU A 359 -16.31 -7.66 -18.45
C LEU A 359 -17.09 -8.97 -18.43
N ARG A 360 -17.67 -9.33 -19.57
CA ARG A 360 -18.31 -10.63 -19.81
C ARG A 360 -17.42 -11.48 -20.69
N LEU A 361 -16.96 -12.61 -20.16
CA LEU A 361 -16.14 -13.58 -20.90
C LEU A 361 -16.96 -14.83 -21.23
N PRO A 362 -16.81 -15.43 -22.43
CA PRO A 362 -17.42 -16.73 -22.71
C PRO A 362 -16.94 -17.80 -21.73
N PHE A 363 -17.87 -18.54 -21.13
CA PHE A 363 -17.57 -19.69 -20.27
C PHE A 363 -17.70 -20.97 -21.10
N LYS A 364 -16.55 -21.50 -21.53
CA LYS A 364 -16.46 -22.67 -22.43
C LYS A 364 -16.00 -23.95 -21.71
N VAL A 365 -15.92 -23.91 -20.39
CA VAL A 365 -15.47 -25.03 -19.56
C VAL A 365 -16.70 -25.72 -18.98
N ASP A 366 -16.70 -27.05 -19.00
CA ASP A 366 -17.71 -27.85 -18.30
C ASP A 366 -17.33 -27.94 -16.82
N SER A 367 -17.93 -27.10 -16.00
CA SER A 367 -17.69 -27.02 -14.55
C SER A 367 -18.97 -26.59 -13.86
N HIS A 368 -19.19 -27.11 -12.64
CA HIS A 368 -20.34 -26.76 -11.81
C HIS A 368 -20.11 -25.52 -10.96
N ASN A 369 -18.93 -24.91 -11.03
CA ASN A 369 -18.60 -23.73 -10.24
C ASN A 369 -19.57 -22.58 -10.54
N ASN A 370 -19.93 -21.83 -9.50
CA ASN A 370 -20.67 -20.57 -9.63
C ASN A 370 -19.73 -19.37 -9.69
N ILE A 371 -18.44 -19.56 -9.37
CA ILE A 371 -17.45 -18.50 -9.24
C ILE A 371 -16.23 -18.80 -10.11
N ALA A 372 -15.79 -17.76 -10.81
CA ALA A 372 -14.49 -17.68 -11.44
C ALA A 372 -13.66 -16.56 -10.80
N TYR A 373 -12.34 -16.62 -10.95
CA TYR A 373 -11.42 -15.66 -10.36
C TYR A 373 -10.54 -15.02 -11.43
N LEU A 374 -10.18 -13.77 -11.19
CA LEU A 374 -9.07 -13.10 -11.87
C LEU A 374 -7.83 -13.27 -11.00
N ALA A 375 -6.76 -13.84 -11.55
CA ALA A 375 -5.49 -14.00 -10.89
C ALA A 375 -4.38 -13.15 -11.52
N MET A 376 -3.32 -12.91 -10.76
CA MET A 376 -2.10 -12.21 -11.21
C MET A 376 -0.85 -13.03 -10.89
N PHE A 377 0.22 -12.83 -11.65
CA PHE A 377 1.52 -13.44 -11.37
C PHE A 377 2.18 -12.89 -10.10
N THR A 378 2.75 -13.80 -9.31
CA THR A 378 3.72 -13.53 -8.26
C THR A 378 5.15 -13.59 -8.81
N VAL A 379 6.11 -13.10 -8.04
CA VAL A 379 7.55 -13.16 -8.40
C VAL A 379 8.08 -14.59 -8.54
N ASP A 380 7.36 -15.56 -7.97
CA ASP A 380 7.70 -16.99 -8.00
C ASP A 380 7.00 -17.74 -9.14
N ASN A 381 6.44 -17.00 -10.12
CA ASN A 381 5.64 -17.57 -11.21
C ASN A 381 4.41 -18.37 -10.74
N LYS A 382 3.81 -17.96 -9.62
CA LYS A 382 2.52 -18.51 -9.17
C LYS A 382 1.41 -17.54 -9.53
N LEU A 383 0.20 -18.04 -9.67
CA LEU A 383 -0.99 -17.22 -9.79
C LEU A 383 -1.62 -17.05 -8.41
N VAL A 384 -2.03 -15.83 -8.09
CA VAL A 384 -2.79 -15.52 -6.88
C VAL A 384 -4.11 -14.85 -7.27
N PRO A 385 -5.26 -15.32 -6.75
CA PRO A 385 -6.55 -14.71 -7.05
C PRO A 385 -6.62 -13.31 -6.42
N VAL A 386 -7.01 -12.33 -7.22
CA VAL A 386 -7.12 -10.91 -6.83
C VAL A 386 -8.51 -10.34 -7.08
N GLY A 387 -9.39 -11.05 -7.80
CA GLY A 387 -10.80 -10.73 -7.87
C GLY A 387 -11.65 -11.91 -8.29
N TRP A 388 -12.97 -11.72 -8.25
CA TRP A 388 -13.97 -12.75 -8.52
C TRP A 388 -14.98 -12.28 -9.57
N GLY A 389 -15.62 -13.25 -10.20
CA GLY A 389 -16.72 -13.05 -11.15
C GLY A 389 -17.74 -14.17 -11.01
N LYS A 390 -18.99 -13.84 -11.34
CA LYS A 390 -20.11 -14.79 -11.28
C LYS A 390 -20.22 -15.54 -12.60
N ILE A 391 -20.41 -16.85 -12.55
CA ILE A 391 -20.70 -17.68 -13.71
C ILE A 391 -22.22 -17.66 -13.95
N ASP A 392 -22.64 -17.27 -15.16
CA ASP A 392 -24.01 -17.36 -15.65
C ASP A 392 -24.11 -18.56 -16.60
N HIS A 393 -24.50 -19.70 -16.04
CA HIS A 393 -24.68 -20.97 -16.77
C HIS A 393 -25.75 -20.88 -17.86
N SER A 394 -26.76 -20.01 -17.72
CA SER A 394 -27.83 -19.87 -18.71
C SER A 394 -27.37 -19.19 -20.00
N LYS A 395 -26.37 -18.32 -19.89
CA LYS A 395 -25.78 -17.57 -21.01
C LYS A 395 -24.41 -18.09 -21.42
N HIS A 396 -23.86 -19.07 -20.69
CA HIS A 396 -22.51 -19.56 -20.84
C HIS A 396 -21.48 -18.41 -20.83
N GLU A 397 -21.57 -17.54 -19.82
CA GLU A 397 -20.64 -16.42 -19.64
C GLU A 397 -20.20 -16.24 -18.18
N ILE A 398 -19.07 -15.58 -17.99
CA ILE A 398 -18.53 -15.16 -16.69
C ILE A 398 -18.61 -13.64 -16.63
N ILE A 399 -19.13 -13.10 -15.53
CA ILE A 399 -19.29 -11.66 -15.31
C ILE A 399 -18.27 -11.21 -14.25
N PHE A 400 -17.23 -10.51 -14.67
CA PHE A 400 -16.28 -9.85 -13.79
C PHE A 400 -16.62 -8.36 -13.66
N GLU A 401 -16.91 -7.92 -12.44
CA GLU A 401 -17.19 -6.51 -12.16
C GLU A 401 -15.91 -5.74 -11.87
N GLN A 402 -15.93 -4.44 -12.21
CA GLN A 402 -14.86 -3.49 -11.92
C GLN A 402 -13.46 -3.97 -12.33
N VAL A 403 -13.31 -4.56 -13.52
CA VAL A 403 -12.01 -4.93 -14.09
C VAL A 403 -11.23 -3.65 -14.41
N PRO A 404 -10.07 -3.40 -13.78
CA PRO A 404 -9.28 -2.20 -14.06
C PRO A 404 -8.63 -2.28 -15.44
N LEU A 405 -8.61 -1.15 -16.14
CA LEU A 405 -7.92 -1.02 -17.41
C LEU A 405 -6.40 -1.23 -17.24
N ASN A 406 -5.72 -1.64 -18.31
CA ASN A 406 -4.26 -1.77 -18.40
C ASN A 406 -3.61 -2.74 -17.39
N THR A 407 -4.39 -3.67 -16.83
CA THR A 407 -3.92 -4.73 -15.93
C THR A 407 -4.08 -6.10 -16.59
N LEU A 408 -3.12 -7.00 -16.37
CA LEU A 408 -3.06 -8.34 -16.93
C LEU A 408 -3.67 -9.28 -15.92
N PHE A 409 -4.68 -10.02 -16.36
CA PHE A 409 -5.35 -11.01 -15.54
C PHE A 409 -5.34 -12.39 -16.18
N PHE A 410 -5.31 -13.40 -15.32
CA PHE A 410 -5.44 -14.81 -15.65
C PHE A 410 -6.81 -15.28 -15.16
N PRO A 411 -7.77 -15.54 -16.06
CA PRO A 411 -9.05 -16.12 -15.68
C PRO A 411 -8.86 -17.56 -15.24
N VAL A 412 -9.29 -17.88 -14.02
CA VAL A 412 -9.15 -19.21 -13.44
C VAL A 412 -10.42 -19.65 -12.71
N CYS A 413 -10.64 -20.95 -12.59
CA CYS A 413 -11.55 -21.56 -11.62
C CYS A 413 -10.75 -22.53 -10.73
N TYR A 414 -11.45 -23.18 -9.80
CA TYR A 414 -10.86 -24.22 -8.97
C TYR A 414 -11.59 -25.54 -9.19
N ASP A 415 -10.82 -26.61 -9.34
CA ASP A 415 -11.30 -27.98 -9.17
C ASP A 415 -10.70 -28.52 -7.86
N ALA A 416 -11.56 -28.70 -6.85
CA ALA A 416 -11.14 -28.79 -5.45
C ALA A 416 -10.22 -27.62 -5.08
N ASP A 417 -8.97 -27.85 -4.71
CA ASP A 417 -7.97 -26.83 -4.38
C ASP A 417 -7.01 -26.51 -5.55
N ASN A 418 -7.19 -27.15 -6.71
CA ASN A 418 -6.35 -26.97 -7.89
C ASN A 418 -6.87 -25.82 -8.76
N MET A 419 -6.03 -24.82 -8.98
CA MET A 419 -6.35 -23.69 -9.85
C MET A 419 -6.22 -24.08 -11.32
N LEU A 420 -7.28 -23.90 -12.11
CA LEU A 420 -7.34 -24.23 -13.53
C LEU A 420 -7.61 -22.98 -14.38
N PRO A 421 -6.86 -22.75 -15.47
CA PRO A 421 -7.16 -21.68 -16.41
C PRO A 421 -8.46 -21.96 -17.17
N ILE A 422 -9.30 -20.95 -17.36
CA ILE A 422 -10.60 -21.08 -18.05
C ILE A 422 -10.72 -20.23 -19.31
N ALA A 423 -9.80 -19.28 -19.50
CA ALA A 423 -9.66 -18.48 -20.70
C ALA A 423 -8.22 -17.96 -20.85
N GLU A 424 -7.90 -17.46 -22.04
CA GLU A 424 -6.60 -16.82 -22.29
C GLU A 424 -6.38 -15.62 -21.36
N PRO A 425 -5.14 -15.42 -20.87
CA PRO A 425 -4.80 -14.23 -20.10
C PRO A 425 -5.02 -12.97 -20.94
N PHE A 426 -5.52 -11.91 -20.31
CA PHE A 426 -5.97 -10.72 -21.04
C PHE A 426 -5.61 -9.39 -20.36
N ILE A 427 -5.58 -8.34 -21.18
CA ILE A 427 -5.54 -6.93 -20.77
C ILE A 427 -6.68 -6.21 -21.48
N ILE A 428 -7.49 -5.47 -20.72
CA ILE A 428 -8.38 -4.45 -21.28
C ILE A 428 -7.57 -3.18 -21.42
N TYR A 429 -7.03 -2.97 -22.60
CA TYR A 429 -6.11 -1.88 -22.86
C TYR A 429 -6.85 -0.60 -23.23
N SER A 430 -6.37 0.53 -22.70
CA SER A 430 -6.75 1.88 -23.11
C SER A 430 -5.50 2.74 -23.21
N SER A 431 -5.32 3.40 -24.35
CA SER A 431 -4.18 4.31 -24.60
C SER A 431 -4.35 5.68 -23.94
N SER A 432 -5.56 6.01 -23.49
CA SER A 432 -5.88 7.30 -22.84
C SER A 432 -6.91 7.14 -21.73
N ILE A 433 -7.04 8.18 -20.91
CA ILE A 433 -8.10 8.27 -19.89
C ILE A 433 -9.44 8.43 -20.61
N SER A 434 -10.37 7.51 -20.35
CA SER A 434 -11.71 7.55 -20.93
C SER A 434 -12.59 8.56 -20.18
N LYS A 435 -13.10 9.60 -20.85
CA LYS A 435 -13.99 10.58 -20.20
C LYS A 435 -15.33 10.01 -19.72
N ASP A 436 -15.70 8.82 -20.20
CA ASP A 436 -16.96 8.16 -19.86
C ASP A 436 -16.86 7.25 -18.64
N ILE A 437 -15.64 6.99 -18.15
CA ILE A 437 -15.39 6.20 -16.95
C ILE A 437 -14.86 7.16 -15.88
N PRO A 438 -15.42 7.18 -14.66
CA PRO A 438 -14.95 8.09 -13.62
C PRO A 438 -13.45 7.98 -13.39
N GLU A 439 -12.80 9.13 -13.20
CA GLU A 439 -11.40 9.17 -12.80
C GLU A 439 -11.25 8.72 -11.34
N PRO A 440 -10.08 8.16 -10.96
CA PRO A 440 -9.82 7.76 -9.58
C PRO A 440 -10.11 8.87 -8.57
N LEU A 441 -10.76 8.50 -7.46
CA LEU A 441 -11.03 9.38 -6.32
C LEU A 441 -11.83 10.65 -6.65
N THR A 442 -12.73 10.58 -7.64
CA THR A 442 -13.65 11.69 -8.00
C THR A 442 -15.11 11.45 -7.60
N THR A 443 -15.48 10.22 -7.26
CA THR A 443 -16.82 9.82 -6.82
C THR A 443 -16.74 8.70 -5.78
N ASN A 444 -17.77 8.61 -4.92
CA ASN A 444 -17.91 7.55 -3.91
C ASN A 444 -18.78 6.38 -4.38
N GLU A 445 -19.50 6.55 -5.48
CA GLU A 445 -20.42 5.55 -6.03
C GLU A 445 -20.09 5.28 -7.49
N LEU A 446 -20.34 4.03 -7.90
CA LEU A 446 -20.30 3.64 -9.29
C LEU A 446 -21.37 4.41 -10.09
N PRO A 447 -21.07 4.79 -11.35
CA PRO A 447 -22.06 5.43 -12.19
C PRO A 447 -23.19 4.44 -12.49
N ARG A 448 -24.43 4.93 -12.55
CA ARG A 448 -25.61 4.11 -12.93
C ARG A 448 -25.43 3.37 -14.26
N ASN A 449 -24.61 3.92 -15.14
CA ASN A 449 -24.29 3.37 -16.45
C ASN A 449 -22.82 2.95 -16.51
N VAL A 450 -22.48 1.84 -15.87
CA VAL A 450 -21.15 1.22 -16.03
C VAL A 450 -20.93 0.81 -17.48
N VAL A 451 -19.67 0.82 -17.90
CA VAL A 451 -19.25 0.30 -19.21
C VAL A 451 -19.24 -1.24 -19.10
N ASP A 452 -20.24 -1.87 -19.70
CA ASP A 452 -20.44 -3.32 -19.72
C ASP A 452 -20.13 -3.84 -21.14
N VAL A 453 -19.14 -4.73 -21.23
CA VAL A 453 -18.62 -5.24 -22.50
C VAL A 453 -18.53 -6.76 -22.47
N SER A 454 -18.82 -7.38 -23.62
CA SER A 454 -18.65 -8.81 -23.84
C SER A 454 -17.47 -9.08 -24.76
N VAL A 455 -16.77 -10.18 -24.55
CA VAL A 455 -15.75 -10.67 -25.49
C VAL A 455 -16.40 -11.68 -26.43
N ILE A 456 -16.43 -11.35 -27.73
CA ILE A 456 -16.95 -12.21 -28.79
C ILE A 456 -15.84 -12.37 -29.84
N ASP A 457 -15.45 -13.62 -30.13
CA ASP A 457 -14.38 -13.95 -31.08
C ASP A 457 -13.09 -13.14 -30.85
N GLY A 458 -12.70 -12.98 -29.58
CA GLY A 458 -11.50 -12.25 -29.17
C GLY A 458 -11.59 -10.73 -29.31
N LYS A 459 -12.78 -10.16 -29.53
CA LYS A 459 -13.01 -8.72 -29.67
C LYS A 459 -14.04 -8.21 -28.66
N LEU A 460 -13.90 -6.95 -28.27
CA LEU A 460 -14.87 -6.27 -27.42
C LEU A 460 -16.15 -5.96 -28.23
N SER A 461 -17.29 -6.38 -27.67
CA SER A 461 -18.63 -6.03 -28.10
C SER A 461 -19.32 -5.25 -26.99
N PHE A 462 -19.98 -4.14 -27.34
CA PHE A 462 -20.57 -3.22 -26.38
C PHE A 462 -22.08 -3.35 -26.38
N ASN A 463 -22.67 -3.50 -25.18
CA ASN A 463 -24.12 -3.68 -25.02
C ASN A 463 -24.94 -2.41 -25.33
N LYS A 464 -24.31 -1.23 -25.42
CA LYS A 464 -24.95 0.06 -25.75
C LYS A 464 -24.51 0.55 -27.13
N GLN A 465 -25.35 1.36 -27.80
CA GLN A 465 -25.05 1.97 -29.12
C GLN A 465 -23.75 2.81 -29.15
N ARG A 466 -23.15 3.09 -28.00
CA ARG A 466 -21.89 3.84 -27.88
C ARG A 466 -20.72 2.86 -27.97
N ARG A 467 -19.87 3.05 -28.99
CA ARG A 467 -18.60 2.32 -29.13
C ARG A 467 -17.49 3.10 -28.43
N TRP A 468 -16.62 2.40 -27.71
CA TRP A 468 -15.36 2.95 -27.20
C TRP A 468 -14.21 2.44 -28.07
N SER A 469 -13.85 3.21 -29.10
CA SER A 469 -12.80 2.85 -30.07
C SER A 469 -11.44 2.61 -29.44
N ASP A 470 -11.21 3.22 -28.27
CA ASP A 470 -9.88 3.26 -27.65
C ASP A 470 -9.63 2.03 -26.75
N LEU A 471 -10.68 1.27 -26.45
CA LEU A 471 -10.59 0.03 -25.67
C LEU A 471 -10.28 -1.17 -26.58
N LYS A 472 -9.24 -1.92 -26.21
CA LYS A 472 -8.84 -3.16 -26.90
C LYS A 472 -8.81 -4.33 -25.93
N TYR A 473 -9.25 -5.50 -26.38
CA TYR A 473 -9.01 -6.77 -25.71
C TYR A 473 -7.70 -7.36 -26.24
N LEU A 474 -6.68 -7.41 -25.40
CA LEU A 474 -5.38 -7.95 -25.77
C LEU A 474 -5.14 -9.25 -25.02
N THR A 475 -4.73 -10.29 -25.74
CA THR A 475 -4.30 -11.57 -25.15
C THR A 475 -2.79 -11.73 -25.26
N LEU A 476 -2.23 -12.68 -24.51
CA LEU A 476 -0.84 -13.07 -24.67
C LEU A 476 -0.70 -14.02 -25.86
N ASN A 477 0.04 -13.61 -26.88
CA ASN A 477 0.28 -14.41 -28.08
C ASN A 477 1.78 -14.69 -28.24
N CYS A 478 2.13 -15.85 -28.80
CA CYS A 478 3.48 -16.19 -29.21
C CYS A 478 3.50 -16.75 -30.63
N ASP A 479 4.35 -16.19 -31.48
CA ASP A 479 4.68 -16.69 -32.81
C ASP A 479 6.15 -17.12 -32.81
N THR A 480 6.36 -18.44 -32.73
CA THR A 480 7.70 -19.03 -32.71
C THR A 480 8.34 -19.09 -34.10
N SER A 481 7.58 -18.84 -35.18
CA SER A 481 8.10 -18.81 -36.55
C SER A 481 8.82 -17.49 -36.86
N GLN A 482 8.40 -16.40 -36.22
CA GLN A 482 9.05 -15.11 -36.31
C GLN A 482 10.11 -14.93 -35.23
N LYS A 483 11.23 -14.32 -35.61
CA LYS A 483 12.39 -14.13 -34.75
C LYS A 483 12.83 -12.67 -34.76
N ILE A 484 13.19 -12.16 -33.58
CA ILE A 484 13.69 -10.80 -33.41
C ILE A 484 15.00 -10.79 -32.61
N ARG A 485 15.80 -9.75 -32.82
CA ARG A 485 16.89 -9.39 -31.93
C ARG A 485 16.33 -8.55 -30.78
N MET A 486 16.81 -8.80 -29.56
CA MET A 486 16.42 -8.03 -28.38
C MET A 486 17.64 -7.44 -27.69
N HIS A 487 17.63 -6.12 -27.60
CA HIS A 487 18.58 -5.35 -26.82
C HIS A 487 17.96 -4.95 -25.47
N LEU A 488 18.50 -5.47 -24.37
CA LEU A 488 17.94 -5.30 -23.03
C LEU A 488 18.91 -4.59 -22.09
N LEU A 489 18.41 -3.61 -21.33
CA LEU A 489 19.21 -2.76 -20.44
C LEU A 489 18.90 -2.97 -18.95
N ARG A 490 17.85 -3.73 -18.63
CA ARG A 490 17.43 -3.97 -17.25
C ARG A 490 16.46 -5.13 -17.10
N LYS A 491 16.42 -5.67 -15.87
CA LYS A 491 15.49 -6.72 -15.42
C LYS A 491 14.27 -6.19 -14.66
N TYR A 492 14.30 -4.93 -14.23
CA TYR A 492 13.22 -4.30 -13.47
C TYR A 492 13.21 -2.78 -13.74
N PRO A 493 12.03 -2.11 -13.75
CA PRO A 493 11.97 -0.68 -14.05
C PRO A 493 12.64 0.15 -12.95
N GLN A 494 13.00 1.38 -13.27
CA GLN A 494 13.56 2.28 -12.27
C GLN A 494 12.51 2.57 -11.18
N LYS A 495 12.86 2.25 -9.92
CA LYS A 495 11.99 2.46 -8.77
C LYS A 495 11.59 3.92 -8.61
N ARG A 496 10.31 4.17 -8.37
CA ARG A 496 9.73 5.51 -8.18
C ARG A 496 10.45 6.32 -7.10
N ARG A 497 10.65 5.71 -5.93
CA ARG A 497 11.38 6.36 -4.82
C ARG A 497 12.80 6.77 -5.19
N MET A 498 13.47 6.01 -6.06
CA MET A 498 14.80 6.39 -6.54
C MET A 498 14.73 7.60 -7.47
N LYS A 499 13.74 7.65 -8.37
CA LYS A 499 13.49 8.85 -9.21
C LYS A 499 13.33 10.11 -8.35
N THR A 500 12.53 10.05 -7.29
CA THR A 500 12.37 11.16 -6.34
C THR A 500 13.67 11.57 -5.67
N PHE A 501 14.57 10.63 -5.35
CA PHE A 501 15.89 10.96 -4.82
C PHE A 501 16.77 11.65 -5.86
N TYR A 502 16.62 11.34 -7.14
CA TYR A 502 17.42 11.94 -8.21
C TYR A 502 16.91 13.35 -8.53
N GLU A 503 15.60 13.57 -8.49
CA GLU A 503 15.00 14.90 -8.59
C GLU A 503 15.53 15.85 -7.51
N LYS A 504 15.72 15.33 -6.28
CA LYS A 504 16.29 16.11 -5.16
C LYS A 504 17.76 16.50 -5.35
N LEU A 505 18.47 15.90 -6.30
CA LEU A 505 19.84 16.30 -6.65
C LEU A 505 19.89 17.48 -7.62
N ASN A 506 18.75 17.92 -8.16
CA ASN A 506 18.69 19.13 -8.96
C ASN A 506 19.09 20.34 -8.10
N GLY A 507 20.06 21.12 -8.56
CA GLY A 507 20.65 22.23 -7.80
C GLY A 507 21.67 21.80 -6.74
N ALA A 508 22.04 20.52 -6.66
CA ALA A 508 23.18 20.10 -5.83
C ALA A 508 24.48 20.73 -6.34
N CYS A 509 25.38 21.07 -5.43
CA CYS A 509 26.63 21.77 -5.74
C CYS A 509 27.84 20.94 -5.38
N LEU A 510 28.85 21.00 -6.25
CA LEU A 510 30.22 20.64 -5.93
C LEU A 510 30.98 21.90 -5.52
N LEU A 511 31.63 21.84 -4.37
CA LEU A 511 32.29 22.94 -3.70
C LEU A 511 33.78 22.62 -3.48
N GLY A 512 34.65 23.62 -3.63
CA GLY A 512 36.09 23.53 -3.35
C GLY A 512 36.55 24.55 -2.30
N GLY A 513 37.33 24.11 -1.31
CA GLY A 513 37.81 24.97 -0.22
C GLY A 513 39.16 24.51 0.35
N ASN A 514 39.87 25.42 1.02
CA ASN A 514 41.17 25.13 1.65
C ASN A 514 41.10 25.00 3.18
N GLN A 515 39.92 25.19 3.76
CA GLN A 515 39.61 24.93 5.17
C GLN A 515 38.45 23.94 5.25
N GLU A 516 38.49 23.03 6.24
CA GLU A 516 37.41 22.04 6.41
C GLU A 516 36.07 22.73 6.70
N ARG A 517 36.11 23.82 7.49
CA ARG A 517 35.00 24.73 7.76
C ARG A 517 35.45 26.13 7.39
N GLY A 518 34.85 26.72 6.37
CA GLY A 518 35.21 28.03 5.84
C GLY A 518 34.45 28.34 4.57
N GLU A 519 34.92 29.35 3.84
CA GLU A 519 34.38 29.70 2.53
C GLU A 519 34.77 28.65 1.48
N TYR A 520 33.81 28.32 0.61
CA TYR A 520 34.00 27.41 -0.50
C TYR A 520 33.61 28.11 -1.80
N ASP A 521 34.40 27.87 -2.85
CA ASP A 521 34.04 28.23 -4.21
C ASP A 521 33.08 27.17 -4.77
N THR A 522 32.01 27.61 -5.45
CA THR A 522 31.11 26.70 -6.18
C THR A 522 31.74 26.35 -7.51
N LEU A 523 32.05 25.07 -7.72
CA LEU A 523 32.76 24.58 -8.91
C LEU A 523 31.79 24.04 -9.96
N CYS A 524 30.70 23.41 -9.52
CA CYS A 524 29.69 22.85 -10.40
C CYS A 524 28.33 22.85 -9.70
N THR A 525 27.27 23.03 -10.47
CA THR A 525 25.88 22.85 -10.03
C THR A 525 25.22 21.85 -10.95
N ILE A 526 24.58 20.83 -10.37
CA ILE A 526 23.80 19.83 -11.10
C ILE A 526 22.54 20.52 -11.64
N LYS A 527 22.43 20.61 -12.97
CA LYS A 527 21.30 21.29 -13.65
C LYS A 527 20.21 20.35 -14.14
N GLU A 528 20.55 19.07 -14.27
CA GLU A 528 19.68 18.04 -14.81
C GLU A 528 19.58 16.86 -13.84
N MET A 529 18.47 16.13 -13.92
CA MET A 529 18.27 14.95 -13.07
C MET A 529 19.33 13.88 -13.39
N PRO A 530 20.12 13.42 -12.40
CA PRO A 530 21.08 12.34 -12.56
C PRO A 530 20.46 11.05 -13.12
N VAL A 531 21.24 10.32 -13.92
CA VAL A 531 20.89 8.94 -14.32
C VAL A 531 21.30 7.94 -13.23
N PRO A 532 20.68 6.74 -13.16
CA PRO A 532 21.01 5.74 -12.14
C PRO A 532 22.38 5.06 -12.30
N TYR A 533 23.15 5.44 -13.32
CA TYR A 533 24.43 4.81 -13.66
C TYR A 533 25.60 5.69 -13.26
N LEU A 534 26.82 5.15 -13.35
CA LEU A 534 28.03 5.95 -13.24
C LEU A 534 28.04 6.96 -14.39
N GLN A 535 28.07 8.23 -14.03
CA GLN A 535 28.06 9.34 -14.98
C GLN A 535 29.19 10.32 -14.62
N GLU A 536 29.68 11.03 -15.63
CA GLU A 536 30.75 12.00 -15.47
C GLU A 536 30.23 13.42 -15.68
N ILE A 537 30.68 14.34 -14.82
CA ILE A 537 30.47 15.77 -14.98
C ILE A 537 31.83 16.46 -14.98
N ALA A 538 32.21 16.95 -16.15
CA ALA A 538 33.36 17.85 -16.30
C ALA A 538 32.95 19.29 -15.98
N PHE A 539 33.85 20.05 -15.37
CA PHE A 539 33.65 21.45 -15.02
C PHE A 539 34.95 22.23 -15.11
N GLU A 540 34.84 23.53 -15.34
CA GLU A 540 35.99 24.43 -15.35
C GLU A 540 36.45 24.71 -13.92
N ASN A 541 37.69 24.36 -13.61
CA ASN A 541 38.32 24.72 -12.35
C ASN A 541 39.79 25.04 -12.59
N CYS A 542 40.19 26.29 -12.35
CA CYS A 542 41.57 26.76 -12.48
C CYS A 542 42.34 26.80 -11.14
N LYS A 543 41.69 26.41 -10.03
CA LYS A 543 42.25 26.46 -8.68
C LYS A 543 42.49 25.06 -8.11
N GLN A 544 43.38 24.99 -7.12
CA GLN A 544 43.65 23.79 -6.33
C GLN A 544 43.02 23.93 -4.94
N TYR A 545 42.33 22.88 -4.48
CA TYR A 545 41.69 22.87 -3.17
C TYR A 545 42.08 21.61 -2.40
N ARG A 546 42.20 21.75 -1.07
CA ARG A 546 42.41 20.60 -0.18
C ARG A 546 41.11 19.82 0.07
N TYR A 547 39.98 20.53 0.18
CA TYR A 547 38.68 19.95 0.51
C TYR A 547 37.71 20.12 -0.66
N TYR A 548 37.06 19.02 -1.02
CA TYR A 548 35.95 19.01 -1.98
C TYR A 548 34.70 18.47 -1.30
N ARG A 549 33.55 19.12 -1.52
CA ARG A 549 32.27 18.73 -0.94
C ARG A 549 31.17 18.73 -1.98
N PHE A 550 30.35 17.68 -1.97
CA PHE A 550 29.11 17.60 -2.73
C PHE A 550 27.93 17.68 -1.77
N CYS A 551 27.03 18.64 -1.98
CA CYS A 551 25.91 18.90 -1.08
C CYS A 551 24.68 19.39 -1.83
N THR A 552 23.49 19.10 -1.30
CA THR A 552 22.24 19.71 -1.77
C THR A 552 22.10 21.13 -1.22
N SER A 553 21.48 22.03 -1.98
CA SER A 553 21.24 23.43 -1.57
C SER A 553 20.25 23.59 -0.41
N ASN A 554 19.40 22.59 -0.15
CA ASN A 554 18.32 22.61 0.84
C ASN A 554 18.53 21.66 2.03
N SER A 555 19.76 21.16 2.25
CA SER A 555 20.10 20.18 3.29
C SER A 555 19.38 18.81 3.20
N GLU A 556 18.76 18.50 2.07
CA GLU A 556 18.23 17.15 1.81
C GLU A 556 19.36 16.12 1.69
N PRO A 557 19.11 14.83 2.00
CA PRO A 557 20.10 13.78 1.80
C PRO A 557 20.57 13.66 0.33
N VAL A 558 21.89 13.69 0.11
CA VAL A 558 22.50 13.51 -1.22
C VAL A 558 22.22 12.13 -1.82
N ASN A 559 22.02 11.10 -0.99
CA ASN A 559 21.75 9.73 -1.43
C ASN A 559 22.72 9.26 -2.54
N ILE A 560 24.03 9.33 -2.31
CA ILE A 560 25.04 8.92 -3.29
C ILE A 560 25.58 7.53 -2.94
N ALA A 561 25.61 6.63 -3.93
CA ALA A 561 26.17 5.29 -3.80
C ALA A 561 27.67 5.27 -4.09
N HIS A 562 28.13 6.05 -5.07
CA HIS A 562 29.54 6.11 -5.44
C HIS A 562 29.93 7.48 -5.95
N MET A 563 31.15 7.94 -5.66
CA MET A 563 31.72 9.18 -6.18
C MET A 563 33.23 9.08 -6.37
N GLU A 564 33.74 9.65 -7.45
CA GLU A 564 35.15 9.78 -7.79
C GLU A 564 35.48 11.24 -8.11
N PHE A 565 36.61 11.72 -7.60
CA PHE A 565 37.16 13.02 -7.96
C PHE A 565 38.30 12.81 -8.95
N LEU A 566 38.19 13.42 -10.13
CA LEU A 566 39.08 13.21 -11.25
C LEU A 566 39.88 14.48 -11.58
N GLY A 567 41.18 14.29 -11.79
CA GLY A 567 42.10 15.35 -12.18
C GLY A 567 43.28 14.82 -12.97
N ASN A 568 44.19 15.71 -13.37
CA ASN A 568 45.47 15.31 -13.94
C ASN A 568 46.30 14.53 -12.90
N TYR A 569 47.25 13.73 -13.38
CA TYR A 569 48.17 13.01 -12.49
C TYR A 569 48.83 13.97 -11.49
N SER A 570 48.76 13.63 -10.21
CA SER A 570 49.37 14.42 -9.15
C SER A 570 50.36 13.55 -8.37
N PRO A 571 51.67 13.87 -8.38
CA PRO A 571 52.68 13.05 -7.71
C PRO A 571 52.55 13.05 -6.18
N ASN A 572 51.81 14.01 -5.61
CA ASN A 572 51.59 14.12 -4.17
C ASN A 572 50.37 13.30 -3.67
N HIS A 573 49.64 12.65 -4.58
CA HIS A 573 48.40 11.95 -4.25
C HIS A 573 48.42 10.52 -4.81
N ASN A 574 47.69 9.63 -4.15
CA ASN A 574 47.46 8.29 -4.68
C ASN A 574 46.48 8.37 -5.86
N CYS A 575 47.02 8.24 -7.07
CA CYS A 575 46.29 8.30 -8.32
C CYS A 575 45.98 6.88 -8.83
N THR A 576 44.71 6.59 -9.04
CA THR A 576 44.23 5.30 -9.56
C THR A 576 43.48 5.46 -10.87
N ILE A 577 43.29 4.37 -11.61
CA ILE A 577 42.47 4.36 -12.83
C ILE A 577 41.01 4.62 -12.42
N PRO A 578 40.33 5.62 -13.02
CA PRO A 578 38.90 5.85 -12.78
C PRO A 578 38.03 4.66 -13.17
N THR A 579 36.91 4.45 -12.48
CA THR A 579 35.97 3.38 -12.85
C THR A 579 35.42 3.62 -14.24
N ALA A 580 35.50 2.65 -15.15
CA ALA A 580 35.03 2.79 -16.53
C ALA A 580 33.56 3.21 -16.58
N LEU A 581 33.23 4.13 -17.49
CA LEU A 581 31.85 4.53 -17.73
C LEU A 581 31.06 3.36 -18.33
N PRO A 582 29.76 3.25 -18.01
CA PRO A 582 28.94 2.17 -18.51
C PRO A 582 28.87 2.19 -20.03
N VAL A 583 28.71 1.01 -20.61
CA VAL A 583 28.54 0.78 -22.05
C VAL A 583 27.17 0.16 -22.24
N PHE A 584 26.33 0.81 -23.05
CA PHE A 584 24.98 0.36 -23.36
C PHE A 584 24.83 -0.15 -24.80
N SER A 585 25.84 0.01 -25.66
CA SER A 585 25.85 -0.61 -26.98
C SER A 585 27.27 -0.86 -27.49
N GLU A 586 27.42 -1.66 -28.53
CA GLU A 586 28.72 -1.91 -29.18
C GLU A 586 29.30 -0.63 -29.80
N GLU A 587 28.46 0.26 -30.37
CA GLU A 587 28.91 1.53 -30.90
C GLU A 587 29.47 2.46 -29.82
N GLU A 588 28.90 2.44 -28.62
CA GLU A 588 29.42 3.20 -27.48
C GLU A 588 30.79 2.68 -27.05
N LEU A 589 30.98 1.36 -27.04
CA LEU A 589 32.26 0.73 -26.72
C LEU A 589 33.37 1.21 -27.64
N VAL A 590 33.11 1.22 -28.96
CA VAL A 590 34.08 1.68 -29.98
C VAL A 590 34.37 3.18 -29.85
N ARG A 591 33.41 3.98 -29.36
CA ARG A 591 33.54 5.43 -29.20
C ARG A 591 34.23 5.84 -27.90
N GLN A 592 34.33 4.97 -26.89
CA GLN A 592 34.96 5.30 -25.62
C GLN A 592 36.45 5.61 -25.83
N LYS A 593 36.81 6.88 -25.70
CA LYS A 593 38.22 7.34 -25.70
C LYS A 593 38.86 7.03 -24.36
N SER A 594 40.18 6.79 -24.35
CA SER A 594 40.96 6.73 -23.11
C SER A 594 40.84 8.04 -22.33
N CYS A 595 40.32 7.99 -21.11
CA CYS A 595 40.34 9.13 -20.19
C CYS A 595 41.78 9.35 -19.71
N GLN A 596 42.35 10.54 -19.94
CA GLN A 596 43.68 10.91 -19.43
C GLN A 596 43.67 11.33 -17.95
N LEU A 597 42.49 11.41 -17.34
CA LEU A 597 42.34 11.78 -15.94
C LEU A 597 42.55 10.58 -15.02
N TYR A 598 42.98 10.87 -13.79
CA TYR A 598 43.18 9.91 -12.72
C TYR A 598 42.16 10.15 -11.62
N ARG A 599 41.68 9.08 -11.00
CA ARG A 599 40.95 9.16 -9.74
C ARG A 599 41.96 9.53 -8.66
N ILE A 600 41.80 10.71 -8.10
CA ILE A 600 42.61 11.18 -6.99
C ILE A 600 41.96 10.67 -5.71
N ASN A 601 42.72 9.95 -4.88
CA ASN A 601 42.22 9.43 -3.61
C ASN A 601 42.59 10.34 -2.44
N GLY A 602 41.67 10.47 -1.50
CA GLY A 602 41.86 11.22 -0.26
C GLY A 602 41.22 10.51 0.93
N VAL A 603 40.97 11.24 2.00
CA VAL A 603 40.27 10.73 3.20
C VAL A 603 38.84 11.29 3.24
N PRO A 604 37.79 10.44 3.28
CA PRO A 604 36.41 10.92 3.38
C PRO A 604 36.20 11.83 4.59
N ILE A 605 35.51 12.95 4.38
CA ILE A 605 35.16 13.90 5.44
C ILE A 605 33.97 13.34 6.24
N ARG A 606 34.00 13.52 7.56
CA ARG A 606 32.91 13.09 8.45
C ARG A 606 31.69 14.01 8.35
N THR A 607 30.87 13.81 7.33
CA THR A 607 29.63 14.58 7.06
C THR A 607 28.36 13.89 7.58
N GLY A 608 28.47 12.67 8.09
CA GLY A 608 27.35 11.88 8.60
C GLY A 608 27.77 10.50 9.10
N SER A 609 26.82 9.57 9.12
CA SER A 609 27.10 8.15 9.40
C SER A 609 27.67 7.49 8.14
N LYS A 610 28.81 6.80 8.30
CA LYS A 610 29.48 6.02 7.25
C LYS A 610 29.77 6.79 5.94
N PRO A 611 30.41 7.96 5.99
CA PRO A 611 30.74 8.76 4.80
C PRO A 611 31.60 8.00 3.78
N GLU A 612 32.34 6.99 4.21
CA GLU A 612 33.15 6.11 3.37
C GLU A 612 32.34 5.32 2.34
N TYR A 613 31.03 5.12 2.55
CA TYR A 613 30.18 4.39 1.61
C TYR A 613 30.06 5.03 0.24
N ALA A 614 30.29 6.34 0.10
CA ALA A 614 30.32 6.97 -1.23
C ALA A 614 31.63 6.69 -1.98
N PHE A 615 32.61 6.04 -1.36
CA PHE A 615 33.98 5.90 -1.88
C PHE A 615 34.53 4.46 -1.79
N ASP A 616 33.70 3.50 -1.38
CA ASP A 616 34.08 2.10 -1.10
C ASP A 616 34.02 1.17 -2.34
N ASN A 617 33.64 1.72 -3.50
CA ASN A 617 33.42 0.99 -4.76
C ASN A 617 32.26 -0.03 -4.71
N ASN A 618 31.34 0.10 -3.75
CA ASN A 618 30.19 -0.78 -3.64
C ASN A 618 28.89 -0.03 -3.96
N TYR A 619 28.30 -0.32 -5.13
CA TYR A 619 27.09 0.41 -5.56
C TYR A 619 25.83 0.04 -4.76
N ASN A 620 25.92 -0.95 -3.87
CA ASN A 620 24.84 -1.35 -2.97
C ASN A 620 24.87 -0.61 -1.62
N THR A 621 25.95 0.09 -1.28
CA THR A 621 26.02 1.01 -0.14
C THR A 621 25.71 2.45 -0.61
N TYR A 622 25.35 3.33 0.32
CA TYR A 622 25.10 4.73 0.00
C TYR A 622 25.23 5.64 1.23
N VAL A 623 25.47 6.92 0.98
CA VAL A 623 25.46 7.97 2.00
C VAL A 623 24.16 8.78 1.93
N GLY A 624 23.39 8.74 3.02
CA GLY A 624 22.14 9.50 3.20
C GLY A 624 22.32 10.81 3.98
N ALA A 625 23.49 11.43 3.93
CA ALA A 625 23.78 12.70 4.61
C ALA A 625 23.51 13.91 3.69
N ALA A 626 23.36 15.10 4.25
CA ALA A 626 23.16 16.35 3.49
C ALA A 626 24.39 16.75 2.65
N SER A 627 25.55 16.18 2.96
CA SER A 627 26.77 16.37 2.18
C SER A 627 27.67 15.13 2.24
N ILE A 628 28.55 15.01 1.26
CA ILE A 628 29.72 14.11 1.25
C ILE A 628 30.94 14.92 0.83
N GLY A 629 32.14 14.46 1.16
CA GLY A 629 33.34 15.16 0.74
C GLY A 629 34.62 14.42 1.02
N MET A 630 35.72 14.96 0.50
CA MET A 630 37.05 14.39 0.56
C MET A 630 38.07 15.44 1.04
N ASP A 631 38.93 15.04 1.97
CA ASP A 631 40.16 15.76 2.34
C ASP A 631 41.35 15.11 1.63
N PHE A 632 41.94 15.83 0.67
CA PHE A 632 43.11 15.37 -0.08
C PHE A 632 44.44 15.58 0.66
N LYS A 633 44.41 16.15 1.88
CA LYS A 633 45.58 16.53 2.72
C LYS A 633 46.39 17.69 2.15
N THR A 634 46.68 17.68 0.85
CA THR A 634 47.29 18.78 0.11
C THR A 634 46.35 19.30 -0.98
N PRO A 635 46.43 20.58 -1.38
CA PRO A 635 45.61 21.09 -2.48
C PRO A 635 45.85 20.33 -3.79
N VAL A 636 44.77 20.00 -4.48
CA VAL A 636 44.78 19.35 -5.80
C VAL A 636 43.73 19.98 -6.70
N GLN A 637 43.98 19.94 -8.01
CA GLN A 637 43.02 20.41 -9.01
C GLN A 637 42.17 19.23 -9.47
N ILE A 638 40.89 19.27 -9.14
CA ILE A 638 39.86 18.39 -9.71
C ILE A 638 39.12 19.16 -10.80
N THR A 639 38.92 18.52 -11.95
CA THR A 639 38.24 19.09 -13.12
C THR A 639 37.03 18.26 -13.56
N SER A 640 36.84 17.09 -12.96
CA SER A 640 35.71 16.22 -13.25
C SER A 640 35.33 15.39 -12.03
N ILE A 641 34.06 15.03 -11.92
CA ILE A 641 33.57 14.04 -10.97
C ILE A 641 32.85 12.92 -11.69
N ARG A 642 32.99 11.69 -11.20
CA ARG A 642 32.06 10.60 -11.53
C ARG A 642 31.22 10.27 -10.33
N PHE A 643 29.94 9.97 -10.52
CA PHE A 643 29.12 9.51 -9.41
C PHE A 643 27.96 8.61 -9.85
N VAL A 644 27.46 7.84 -8.89
CA VAL A 644 26.26 7.01 -8.99
C VAL A 644 25.33 7.44 -7.86
N PRO A 645 24.11 7.94 -8.16
CA PRO A 645 23.13 8.16 -7.11
C PRO A 645 22.65 6.80 -6.56
N ARG A 646 22.10 6.80 -5.35
CA ARG A 646 21.56 5.59 -4.70
C ARG A 646 20.64 4.86 -5.67
N ASN A 647 20.92 3.60 -5.92
CA ASN A 647 20.15 2.80 -6.86
C ASN A 647 19.73 1.49 -6.21
N ALA A 648 18.98 0.67 -6.96
CA ALA A 648 18.54 -0.65 -6.54
C ALA A 648 19.25 -1.78 -7.31
N ASN A 649 20.29 -1.45 -8.07
CA ASN A 649 21.07 -2.36 -8.91
C ASN A 649 20.21 -3.30 -9.79
N ASN A 650 19.18 -2.73 -10.42
CA ASN A 650 18.20 -3.46 -11.26
C ASN A 650 18.51 -3.41 -12.76
N MET A 651 19.68 -2.89 -13.09
CA MET A 651 20.22 -2.78 -14.44
C MET A 651 20.92 -4.10 -14.82
N ILE A 652 21.39 -4.21 -16.07
CA ILE A 652 22.33 -5.27 -16.41
C ILE A 652 23.68 -4.94 -15.75
N VAL A 653 24.23 -5.92 -15.04
CA VAL A 653 25.47 -5.81 -14.28
C VAL A 653 26.49 -6.74 -14.93
N PRO A 654 27.65 -6.24 -15.38
CA PRO A 654 28.71 -7.08 -15.93
C PRO A 654 29.10 -8.21 -14.98
N GLY A 655 29.35 -9.39 -15.54
CA GLY A 655 29.68 -10.61 -14.80
C GLY A 655 28.47 -11.40 -14.31
N ASN A 656 27.26 -10.83 -14.27
CA ASN A 656 26.06 -11.60 -13.92
C ASN A 656 25.54 -12.42 -15.11
N SER A 657 24.87 -13.52 -14.80
CA SER A 657 24.22 -14.40 -15.79
C SER A 657 22.72 -14.18 -15.78
N TYR A 658 22.12 -14.06 -16.96
CA TYR A 658 20.71 -13.72 -17.13
C TYR A 658 20.02 -14.71 -18.06
N MET A 659 18.80 -15.11 -17.70
CA MET A 659 17.93 -15.97 -18.51
C MET A 659 16.77 -15.17 -19.08
N LEU A 660 16.64 -15.15 -20.40
CA LEU A 660 15.44 -14.62 -21.06
C LEU A 660 14.38 -15.70 -21.19
N LEU A 661 13.18 -15.38 -20.75
CA LEU A 661 11.96 -16.18 -20.89
C LEU A 661 10.97 -15.45 -21.82
N TYR A 662 10.17 -16.21 -22.54
CA TYR A 662 8.97 -15.72 -23.24
C TYR A 662 7.75 -16.53 -22.81
N TYR A 663 6.58 -15.91 -22.82
CA TYR A 663 5.34 -16.59 -22.44
C TYR A 663 4.64 -17.21 -23.66
N ASP A 664 4.38 -18.51 -23.59
CA ASP A 664 3.66 -19.30 -24.59
C ASP A 664 2.81 -20.37 -23.88
N GLY A 665 1.68 -19.95 -23.30
CA GLY A 665 0.84 -20.74 -22.39
C GLY A 665 1.49 -21.00 -21.01
N GLU A 666 2.81 -21.07 -20.97
CA GLU A 666 3.67 -21.12 -19.81
C GLU A 666 4.99 -20.38 -20.13
N TRP A 667 5.84 -20.15 -19.11
CA TRP A 667 7.16 -19.56 -19.38
C TRP A 667 8.09 -20.56 -20.05
N LYS A 668 8.61 -20.18 -21.20
CA LYS A 668 9.59 -20.95 -21.97
C LYS A 668 10.95 -20.26 -21.89
N GLU A 669 11.99 -21.04 -21.62
CA GLU A 669 13.38 -20.57 -21.64
C GLU A 669 13.81 -20.31 -23.09
N HIS A 670 14.35 -19.12 -23.35
CA HIS A 670 15.00 -18.81 -24.63
C HIS A 670 16.50 -19.10 -24.56
N LYS A 671 17.22 -18.37 -23.71
CA LYS A 671 18.69 -18.47 -23.60
C LYS A 671 19.20 -17.86 -22.31
N VAL A 672 20.35 -18.36 -21.85
CA VAL A 672 21.16 -17.75 -20.78
C VAL A 672 22.38 -17.04 -21.40
N LEU A 673 22.62 -15.80 -20.98
CA LEU A 673 23.80 -15.01 -21.36
C LEU A 673 24.50 -14.48 -20.10
N ARG A 674 25.84 -14.40 -20.14
CA ARG A 674 26.63 -13.68 -19.15
C ARG A 674 26.89 -12.27 -19.68
N ALA A 675 26.53 -11.25 -18.90
CA ALA A 675 26.72 -9.87 -19.32
C ALA A 675 28.21 -9.49 -19.30
N GLU A 676 28.74 -8.99 -20.41
CA GLU A 676 30.09 -8.39 -20.46
C GLU A 676 30.04 -6.89 -20.16
N HIS A 677 28.91 -6.25 -20.48
CA HIS A 677 28.64 -4.82 -20.34
C HIS A 677 27.28 -4.57 -19.66
N GLN A 678 26.79 -3.33 -19.64
CA GLN A 678 25.50 -2.95 -19.03
C GLN A 678 24.29 -3.19 -19.95
N TYR A 679 24.41 -4.13 -20.89
CA TYR A 679 23.35 -4.56 -21.78
C TYR A 679 23.46 -6.06 -22.11
N LEU A 680 22.38 -6.60 -22.69
CA LEU A 680 22.34 -7.96 -23.23
C LEU A 680 21.71 -7.92 -24.63
N ASP A 681 22.34 -8.60 -25.57
CA ASP A 681 21.79 -8.84 -26.91
C ASP A 681 21.41 -10.30 -27.07
N PHE A 682 20.10 -10.56 -27.15
CA PHE A 682 19.56 -11.87 -27.47
C PHE A 682 19.20 -11.92 -28.95
N GLU A 683 19.79 -12.90 -29.64
CA GLU A 683 19.46 -13.20 -31.03
C GLU A 683 18.35 -14.26 -31.13
N ASN A 684 17.64 -14.24 -32.25
CA ASN A 684 16.63 -15.24 -32.62
C ASN A 684 15.55 -15.47 -31.55
N VAL A 685 15.11 -14.42 -30.86
CA VAL A 685 14.04 -14.51 -29.84
C VAL A 685 12.70 -14.70 -30.53
N PRO A 686 11.87 -15.70 -30.15
CA PRO A 686 10.48 -15.81 -30.61
C PRO A 686 9.69 -14.52 -30.38
N VAL A 687 8.82 -14.14 -31.32
CA VAL A 687 7.94 -12.98 -31.12
C VAL A 687 6.78 -13.38 -30.20
N ALA A 688 6.88 -13.02 -28.92
CA ALA A 688 5.82 -13.12 -27.92
C ALA A 688 5.31 -11.74 -27.47
N THR A 689 4.12 -11.72 -26.87
CA THR A 689 3.58 -10.53 -26.20
C THR A 689 4.37 -10.20 -24.93
N LEU A 690 4.70 -11.21 -24.12
CA LEU A 690 5.28 -11.03 -22.78
C LEU A 690 6.60 -11.79 -22.63
N TYR A 691 7.59 -11.11 -22.08
CA TYR A 691 8.92 -11.64 -21.79
C TYR A 691 9.31 -11.40 -20.34
N TRP A 692 10.29 -12.14 -19.84
CA TRP A 692 10.82 -11.96 -18.48
C TRP A 692 12.32 -12.25 -18.47
N LEU A 693 13.09 -11.29 -17.96
CA LEU A 693 14.54 -11.43 -17.80
C LEU A 693 14.88 -11.72 -16.34
N ARG A 694 15.39 -12.92 -16.08
CA ARG A 694 15.81 -13.36 -14.75
C ARG A 694 17.32 -13.21 -14.56
N ASN A 695 17.76 -12.68 -13.43
CA ASN A 695 19.17 -12.70 -13.03
C ASN A 695 19.44 -13.97 -12.20
N LEU A 696 20.29 -14.84 -12.72
CA LEU A 696 20.65 -16.12 -12.09
C LEU A 696 21.81 -15.99 -11.10
N THR A 697 22.40 -14.79 -10.95
CA THR A 697 23.56 -14.54 -10.10
C THR A 697 23.20 -13.79 -8.82
N GLU A 698 22.48 -12.66 -8.92
CA GLU A 698 22.14 -11.83 -7.76
C GLU A 698 20.84 -11.04 -7.93
N GLY A 699 20.31 -10.53 -6.80
CA GLY A 699 19.07 -9.77 -6.75
C GLY A 699 17.82 -10.65 -6.91
N LYS A 700 16.67 -10.11 -6.52
CA LYS A 700 15.36 -10.80 -6.62
C LYS A 700 14.28 -9.99 -7.32
N GLU A 701 14.57 -8.73 -7.63
CA GLU A 701 13.60 -7.81 -8.23
C GLU A 701 13.61 -7.95 -9.75
N GLU A 702 12.55 -8.53 -10.27
CA GLU A 702 12.37 -8.81 -11.70
C GLU A 702 10.90 -8.59 -12.05
N LEU A 703 10.63 -8.10 -13.25
CA LEU A 703 9.25 -7.84 -13.68
C LEU A 703 9.11 -8.18 -15.17
N PRO A 704 8.04 -8.90 -15.56
CA PRO A 704 7.74 -9.12 -16.95
C PRO A 704 7.58 -7.82 -17.75
N PHE A 705 7.85 -7.88 -19.05
CA PHE A 705 7.83 -6.73 -19.94
C PHE A 705 7.35 -7.09 -21.35
N PHE A 706 6.78 -6.11 -22.04
CA PHE A 706 6.55 -6.13 -23.48
C PHE A 706 7.80 -5.62 -24.21
N TYR A 707 8.07 -6.14 -25.41
CA TYR A 707 9.15 -5.65 -26.26
C TYR A 707 8.58 -5.17 -27.59
N ILE A 708 8.48 -3.85 -27.77
CA ILE A 708 7.76 -3.21 -28.88
C ILE A 708 8.65 -2.11 -29.46
N ASN A 709 8.77 -2.06 -30.79
CA ASN A 709 9.62 -1.08 -31.49
C ASN A 709 11.02 -1.00 -30.87
N GLU A 710 11.63 -2.16 -30.63
CA GLU A 710 12.98 -2.32 -30.06
C GLU A 710 13.15 -1.78 -28.62
N LYS A 711 12.05 -1.59 -27.88
CA LYS A 711 12.07 -1.06 -26.50
C LYS A 711 11.36 -1.97 -25.51
N GLN A 712 11.94 -2.05 -24.31
CA GLN A 712 11.33 -2.71 -23.15
C GLN A 712 10.26 -1.80 -22.50
N TYR A 713 9.07 -2.36 -22.27
CA TYR A 713 7.99 -1.72 -21.50
C TYR A 713 7.55 -2.65 -20.38
N PHE A 714 7.83 -2.29 -19.14
CA PHE A 714 7.52 -3.12 -17.99
C PHE A 714 6.03 -3.18 -17.70
N LEU A 715 5.54 -4.40 -17.48
CA LEU A 715 4.15 -4.71 -17.24
C LEU A 715 3.60 -3.88 -16.07
N HIS A 716 2.48 -3.19 -16.28
CA HIS A 716 1.77 -2.32 -15.32
C HIS A 716 2.53 -1.08 -14.83
N ILE A 717 3.71 -0.81 -15.37
CA ILE A 717 4.50 0.38 -15.02
C ILE A 717 4.55 1.35 -16.18
N ASP A 718 4.91 0.86 -17.36
CA ASP A 718 5.10 1.71 -18.53
C ASP A 718 3.81 1.77 -19.34
N THR A 719 3.41 2.98 -19.74
CA THR A 719 2.32 3.17 -20.70
C THR A 719 2.79 2.70 -22.06
N VAL A 720 2.26 1.58 -22.51
CA VAL A 720 2.49 1.09 -23.87
C VAL A 720 1.55 1.84 -24.80
N LEU A 721 2.01 2.21 -26.00
CA LEU A 721 1.14 2.63 -27.11
C LEU A 721 1.01 1.43 -28.06
N LEU A 722 -0.02 0.60 -27.82
CA LEU A 722 -0.34 -0.62 -28.58
C LEU A 722 -1.37 -0.38 -29.68
#